data_AF-A0A9E9MDH3-F1
#
_entry.id   AF-A0A9E9MDH3-F1
#
_cell.length_a   1.000
_cell.length_b   1.000
_cell.length_c   1.000
_cell.angle_alpha   90.00
_cell.angle_beta   90.00
_cell.angle_gamma   90.00
#
_symmetry.space_group_name_H-M   'P 1'
#
loop_
_entity.id
_entity.type
_entity.pdbx_description
1 polymer ?
#
loop_
_entity_poly.entity_id
_entity_poly.type
_entity_poly.pdbx_seq_one_letter_code
_entity_poly.pdbx_strand_id
1 'polypeptide(L)'
;MNKKSLVTIQILDLFGSPISKAQYVVKNQRTGKVIAAGPTNSSGCIVEISQDKGTTLDVYIKSMFKGSMVKVQSFVMSKDRMVVKITSPKVLLDLKTLTNQGNNGQYKRKTHIVKKGDTLFEIAQKNHTTVRALERLNKIDDPNKISVGQVIKLPVHIPASGNHSHQDKPKHKHSAQSTNKPTASSAKTTPAPAAKRPANPASQTKQENGLPEKAHQLYEDTKKALNEAASSVSKILTVDDRSQDGGTPKANTTNICKTNPQCISSGKSELIREVNIRLAGFGGALPTDEFTELTATCIKQFQRDYMGVPDTGKICGSVLAALDRFRDEYGIASYFESMKCPCGECSGFGRSRSGNFRFEMYNKTTRQYVEVYRDAKEYNGMHRSLIWALKAMLFYFKKMPNSAGYKIVKISSGYRCIDNNWKNRRPTTNHMGCALDIVVHNKNNQVVSMSELENQVRIKWFGKYLNTSLGWSPDKFGLERISDGAKTWVHLDVREFNKKYKIDKLFSTSKDGLNGDYLINLFKADEKANKILGCSGIVVSPNKNPNLNDSSLEDLIRQLGSVISHGEGNYESYNTGTKNVKGDKVGYSFKNPGKGTVTSKRIQQIIDNAEAKDGNDKNRLFATGKYQTTYYTLQEGIKQGYFTGSEVYDANMQEQVFREFLISKRTKLSQFVRKGIGSLRDAQYDAAQEWASVAVPKGLPLKNGKISDGNKSYYEKPGQNSSSPESTKMVLEILEKIHRFHKDGK
;
A
#
# COMPACT_ATOMS: atom_id res chain seq x y z
N MET A 1 -8.45 41.12 15.52
CA MET A 1 -8.02 39.70 15.66
C MET A 1 -9.05 38.94 16.48
N ASN A 2 -9.36 37.69 16.15
CA ASN A 2 -10.27 36.89 16.96
C ASN A 2 -9.55 36.45 18.26
N LYS A 3 -10.11 36.82 19.42
CA LYS A 3 -9.54 36.46 20.74
C LYS A 3 -9.95 35.06 21.19
N LYS A 4 -11.00 34.48 20.61
CA LYS A 4 -11.44 33.10 20.91
C LYS A 4 -10.59 32.06 20.17
N SER A 5 -10.54 30.89 20.77
CA SER A 5 -10.01 29.63 20.24
C SER A 5 -11.12 28.59 20.34
N LEU A 6 -11.25 27.76 19.32
CA LEU A 6 -12.18 26.62 19.28
C LEU A 6 -11.38 25.32 19.35
N VAL A 7 -11.74 24.41 20.26
CA VAL A 7 -11.10 23.09 20.37
C VAL A 7 -12.10 21.95 20.31
N THR A 8 -11.85 21.02 19.39
CA THR A 8 -12.45 19.68 19.43
C THR A 8 -11.47 18.73 20.10
N ILE A 9 -11.86 18.10 21.21
CA ILE A 9 -11.05 17.06 21.87
C ILE A 9 -11.63 15.70 21.50
N GLN A 10 -10.77 14.79 21.04
CA GLN A 10 -11.15 13.45 20.60
C GLN A 10 -10.51 12.41 21.51
N ILE A 11 -11.33 11.62 22.21
CA ILE A 11 -10.89 10.50 23.04
C ILE A 11 -10.77 9.25 22.15
N LEU A 12 -9.56 8.73 22.03
CA LEU A 12 -9.25 7.55 21.22
C LEU A 12 -8.77 6.40 22.11
N ASP A 13 -8.79 5.18 21.60
CA ASP A 13 -8.14 4.01 22.18
C ASP A 13 -6.69 3.91 21.67
N LEU A 14 -5.92 2.97 22.22
CA LEU A 14 -4.52 2.69 21.83
C LEU A 14 -4.31 2.73 20.30
N PHE A 15 -5.19 2.06 19.54
CA PHE A 15 -5.05 1.92 18.09
C PHE A 15 -5.55 3.13 17.30
N GLY A 16 -5.97 4.20 17.98
CA GLY A 16 -6.55 5.40 17.37
C GLY A 16 -8.03 5.27 17.03
N SER A 17 -8.71 4.22 17.51
CA SER A 17 -10.14 4.00 17.33
C SER A 17 -10.92 4.86 18.33
N PRO A 18 -12.06 5.48 18.00
CA PRO A 18 -12.70 6.38 18.95
C PRO A 18 -13.41 5.68 20.11
N ILE A 19 -13.17 6.16 21.35
CA ILE A 19 -13.88 5.66 22.54
C ILE A 19 -15.17 6.45 22.70
N SER A 20 -16.28 5.88 22.25
CA SER A 20 -17.62 6.44 22.46
C SER A 20 -18.15 6.22 23.88
N LYS A 21 -19.10 7.06 24.31
CA LYS A 21 -19.80 6.99 25.61
C LYS A 21 -18.91 7.12 26.86
N ALA A 22 -17.61 7.41 26.72
CA ALA A 22 -16.72 7.69 27.83
C ALA A 22 -17.15 8.99 28.51
N GLN A 23 -17.50 8.91 29.79
CA GLN A 23 -17.94 10.07 30.57
C GLN A 23 -16.74 10.97 30.88
N TYR A 24 -16.82 12.23 30.48
CA TYR A 24 -15.75 13.23 30.60
C TYR A 24 -16.21 14.46 31.40
N VAL A 25 -15.23 15.20 31.93
CA VAL A 25 -15.38 16.56 32.45
C VAL A 25 -14.18 17.38 32.00
N VAL A 26 -14.42 18.55 31.40
CA VAL A 26 -13.38 19.54 31.10
C VAL A 26 -13.53 20.73 32.02
N LYS A 27 -12.43 21.16 32.64
CA LYS A 27 -12.37 22.31 33.56
C LYS A 27 -11.38 23.37 33.05
N ASN A 28 -11.63 24.63 33.33
CA ASN A 28 -10.61 25.67 33.24
C ASN A 28 -9.63 25.49 34.41
N GLN A 29 -8.34 25.33 34.11
CA GLN A 29 -7.35 24.98 35.13
C GLN A 29 -7.15 26.11 36.17
N ARG A 30 -7.27 27.38 35.76
CA ARG A 30 -7.00 28.54 36.63
C ARG A 30 -8.16 28.85 37.57
N THR A 31 -9.39 28.54 37.18
CA THR A 31 -10.61 28.86 37.95
C THR A 31 -11.35 27.65 38.51
N GLY A 32 -10.93 26.43 38.15
CA GLY A 32 -11.57 25.17 38.57
C GLY A 32 -12.97 24.92 37.99
N LYS A 33 -13.58 25.91 37.33
CA LYS A 33 -14.94 25.87 36.77
C LYS A 33 -15.04 24.81 35.66
N VAL A 34 -16.11 24.01 35.69
CA VAL A 34 -16.46 23.09 34.61
C VAL A 34 -16.90 23.88 33.38
N ILE A 35 -16.32 23.54 32.22
CA ILE A 35 -16.57 24.17 30.92
C ILE A 35 -17.42 23.26 30.02
N ALA A 36 -17.23 21.94 30.12
CA ALA A 36 -18.06 20.94 29.45
C ALA A 36 -18.04 19.61 30.23
N ALA A 37 -19.10 18.81 30.16
CA ALA A 37 -19.16 17.47 30.72
C ALA A 37 -20.21 16.62 30.00
N GLY A 38 -20.06 15.28 30.04
CA GLY A 38 -21.02 14.33 29.45
C GLY A 38 -20.34 13.09 28.85
N PRO A 39 -21.05 12.28 28.05
CA PRO A 39 -20.45 11.20 27.27
C PRO A 39 -19.75 11.73 26.00
N THR A 40 -18.64 11.10 25.60
CA THR A 40 -18.12 11.24 24.24
C THR A 40 -19.11 10.69 23.20
N ASN A 41 -19.15 11.31 22.02
CA ASN A 41 -19.98 10.85 20.91
C ASN A 41 -19.40 9.59 20.22
N SER A 42 -20.09 9.06 19.19
CA SER A 42 -19.65 7.88 18.43
C SER A 42 -18.26 8.03 17.79
N SER A 43 -17.86 9.26 17.46
CA SER A 43 -16.52 9.60 16.93
C SER A 43 -15.50 9.89 18.04
N GLY A 44 -15.80 9.54 19.30
CA GLY A 44 -14.97 9.77 20.48
C GLY A 44 -14.80 11.24 20.86
N CYS A 45 -15.42 12.16 20.12
CA CYS A 45 -15.30 13.59 20.38
C CYS A 45 -16.16 14.00 21.58
N ILE A 46 -15.63 14.96 22.34
CA ILE A 46 -16.44 15.79 23.24
C ILE A 46 -17.12 16.91 22.42
N VAL A 47 -17.94 17.75 23.07
CA VAL A 47 -18.51 18.96 22.44
C VAL A 47 -17.40 19.97 22.06
N GLU A 48 -17.54 20.72 20.96
CA GLU A 48 -16.55 21.75 20.61
C GLU A 48 -16.56 22.87 21.67
N ILE A 49 -15.39 23.20 22.22
CA ILE A 49 -15.24 24.19 23.30
C ILE A 49 -14.67 25.48 22.74
N SER A 50 -15.39 26.59 22.94
CA SER A 50 -14.92 27.95 22.65
C SER A 50 -14.49 28.66 23.94
N GLN A 51 -13.24 29.11 24.02
CA GLN A 51 -12.68 29.91 25.14
C GLN A 51 -11.67 30.94 24.60
N ASP A 52 -11.18 31.87 25.41
CA ASP A 52 -10.16 32.83 25.00
C ASP A 52 -8.79 32.17 24.80
N LYS A 53 -8.03 32.64 23.81
CA LYS A 53 -6.66 32.19 23.53
C LYS A 53 -5.76 32.39 24.76
N GLY A 54 -4.96 31.38 25.08
CA GLY A 54 -4.18 31.31 26.31
C GLY A 54 -4.89 30.64 27.48
N THR A 55 -6.18 30.28 27.37
CA THR A 55 -6.89 29.50 28.39
C THR A 55 -6.31 28.08 28.48
N THR A 56 -5.93 27.63 29.68
CA THR A 56 -5.56 26.22 29.91
C THR A 56 -6.75 25.40 30.37
N LEU A 57 -7.00 24.29 29.68
CA LEU A 57 -8.07 23.34 30.00
C LEU A 57 -7.50 22.01 30.50
N ASP A 58 -8.16 21.48 31.54
CA ASP A 58 -7.92 20.18 32.14
C ASP A 58 -9.04 19.21 31.74
N VAL A 59 -8.68 18.06 31.17
CA VAL A 59 -9.63 17.01 30.78
C VAL A 59 -9.56 15.84 31.76
N TYR A 60 -10.73 15.41 32.23
CA TYR A 60 -10.93 14.26 33.10
C TYR A 60 -11.84 13.23 32.41
N ILE A 61 -11.59 11.94 32.65
CA ILE A 61 -12.40 10.82 32.16
C ILE A 61 -12.76 9.91 33.34
N LYS A 62 -14.01 9.41 33.38
CA LYS A 62 -14.49 8.47 34.39
C LYS A 62 -13.84 7.10 34.17
N SER A 63 -13.11 6.62 35.17
CA SER A 63 -12.48 5.30 35.10
C SER A 63 -13.54 4.20 35.16
N MET A 64 -13.72 3.48 34.06
CA MET A 64 -14.65 2.34 33.99
C MET A 64 -14.33 1.20 34.99
N PHE A 65 -13.12 1.20 35.56
CA PHE A 65 -12.67 0.21 36.55
C PHE A 65 -12.75 0.69 38.01
N LYS A 66 -12.94 2.00 38.25
CA LYS A 66 -12.94 2.60 39.60
C LYS A 66 -14.13 3.51 39.90
N GLY A 67 -14.99 3.81 38.91
CA GLY A 67 -16.11 4.74 39.04
C GLY A 67 -15.74 6.23 39.16
N SER A 68 -14.55 6.56 39.66
CA SER A 68 -14.08 7.93 39.87
C SER A 68 -13.53 8.61 38.61
N MET A 69 -13.59 9.95 38.59
CA MET A 69 -13.00 10.78 37.54
C MET A 69 -11.48 10.88 37.71
N VAL A 70 -10.73 10.68 36.61
CA VAL A 70 -9.27 10.75 36.57
C VAL A 70 -8.86 11.82 35.56
N LYS A 71 -7.94 12.72 35.94
CA LYS A 71 -7.37 13.70 35.00
C LYS A 71 -6.51 12.97 33.96
N VAL A 72 -6.82 13.15 32.69
CA VAL A 72 -6.11 12.50 31.57
C VAL A 72 -5.21 13.45 30.78
N GLN A 73 -5.49 14.77 30.78
CA GLN A 73 -4.67 15.75 30.05
C GLN A 73 -4.84 17.18 30.57
N SER A 74 -3.82 18.02 30.34
CA SER A 74 -3.91 19.49 30.31
C SER A 74 -3.40 20.03 28.98
N PHE A 75 -3.98 21.12 28.46
CA PHE A 75 -3.40 21.83 27.30
C PHE A 75 -3.85 23.30 27.26
N VAL A 76 -3.06 24.14 26.60
CA VAL A 76 -3.36 25.56 26.39
C VAL A 76 -4.02 25.75 25.03
N MET A 77 -5.13 26.50 25.00
CA MET A 77 -5.84 26.89 23.78
C MET A 77 -5.09 28.02 23.06
N SER A 78 -4.09 27.69 22.25
CA SER A 78 -3.13 28.65 21.68
C SER A 78 -3.40 29.07 20.22
N LYS A 79 -4.35 28.44 19.53
CA LYS A 79 -4.62 28.65 18.07
C LYS A 79 -6.11 28.85 17.82
N ASP A 80 -6.50 29.52 16.72
CA ASP A 80 -7.91 29.82 16.38
C ASP A 80 -8.80 28.58 16.33
N ARG A 81 -8.32 27.49 15.73
CA ARG A 81 -8.89 26.15 15.86
C ARG A 81 -7.83 25.14 16.27
N MET A 82 -8.23 24.14 17.05
CA MET A 82 -7.36 23.06 17.54
C MET A 82 -8.11 21.72 17.55
N VAL A 83 -7.40 20.64 17.23
CA VAL A 83 -7.85 19.27 17.50
C VAL A 83 -6.87 18.62 18.47
N VAL A 84 -7.37 18.15 19.60
CA VAL A 84 -6.57 17.53 20.67
C VAL A 84 -6.97 16.06 20.81
N LYS A 85 -6.12 15.15 20.34
CA LYS A 85 -6.38 13.71 20.39
C LYS A 85 -5.86 13.09 21.68
N ILE A 86 -6.74 12.82 22.64
CA ILE A 86 -6.41 12.14 23.90
C ILE A 86 -6.65 10.65 23.73
N THR A 87 -5.62 9.97 23.25
CA THR A 87 -5.54 8.52 23.15
C THR A 87 -5.54 7.89 24.56
N SER A 88 -6.10 6.70 24.72
CA SER A 88 -6.16 5.88 25.96
C SER A 88 -5.09 4.79 25.93
N PRO A 89 -4.47 4.41 27.07
CA PRO A 89 -3.43 3.38 27.11
C PRO A 89 -4.00 1.95 27.08
N LYS A 90 -5.30 1.83 26.79
CA LYS A 90 -6.10 0.61 26.73
C LYS A 90 -6.92 0.62 25.45
N VAL A 91 -7.09 -0.55 24.86
CA VAL A 91 -7.99 -0.81 23.71
C VAL A 91 -9.44 -0.79 24.19
N LEU A 92 -10.36 -0.27 23.38
CA LEU A 92 -11.79 -0.51 23.58
C LEU A 92 -12.22 -1.73 22.75
N LEU A 93 -12.29 -2.90 23.39
CA LEU A 93 -12.84 -4.10 22.78
C LEU A 93 -14.36 -4.15 23.00
N ASP A 94 -15.13 -3.70 22.01
CA ASP A 94 -16.58 -3.87 21.99
C ASP A 94 -16.92 -5.31 21.54
N LEU A 95 -17.03 -6.20 22.52
CA LEU A 95 -17.29 -7.62 22.31
C LEU A 95 -18.78 -7.90 22.44
N LYS A 96 -19.43 -8.19 21.30
CA LYS A 96 -20.84 -8.61 21.27
C LYS A 96 -20.97 -10.02 21.86
N THR A 97 -21.32 -10.09 23.14
CA THR A 97 -21.54 -11.35 23.85
C THR A 97 -22.76 -12.09 23.29
N LEU A 98 -22.63 -13.40 23.15
CA LEU A 98 -23.77 -14.31 23.08
C LEU A 98 -23.93 -14.95 24.46
N THR A 99 -25.15 -14.92 25.00
CA THR A 99 -25.47 -15.56 26.28
C THR A 99 -25.51 -17.07 26.11
N ASN A 100 -24.74 -17.79 26.92
CA ASN A 100 -25.03 -19.18 27.23
C ASN A 100 -25.15 -19.34 28.75
N GLN A 101 -26.14 -20.10 29.20
CA GLN A 101 -26.34 -20.39 30.62
C GLN A 101 -25.35 -21.48 31.05
N GLY A 102 -24.90 -21.41 32.30
CA GLY A 102 -23.63 -22.03 32.71
C GLY A 102 -23.58 -23.54 32.54
N ASN A 103 -22.65 -24.02 31.71
CA ASN A 103 -22.13 -25.38 31.80
C ASN A 103 -20.63 -25.42 31.42
N ASN A 104 -19.85 -26.18 32.19
CA ASN A 104 -18.43 -25.89 32.42
C ASN A 104 -17.46 -26.42 31.33
N GLY A 105 -16.21 -25.91 31.21
CA GLY A 105 -15.48 -24.94 32.07
C GLY A 105 -14.00 -24.76 31.65
N GLN A 106 -13.03 -24.84 32.58
CA GLN A 106 -11.58 -25.13 32.39
C GLN A 106 -10.44 -24.11 32.81
N TYR A 107 -9.15 -24.52 32.62
CA TYR A 107 -7.76 -24.03 32.95
C TYR A 107 -7.20 -23.95 34.38
N LYS A 108 -5.89 -23.62 34.47
CA LYS A 108 -4.98 -23.57 35.63
C LYS A 108 -3.64 -22.89 35.23
N ARG A 109 -3.00 -22.14 36.15
CA ARG A 109 -1.82 -21.25 35.90
C ARG A 109 -0.45 -21.83 36.27
N LYS A 110 0.61 -21.52 35.50
CA LYS A 110 2.02 -21.80 35.86
C LYS A 110 2.55 -20.87 36.97
N THR A 111 3.25 -21.45 37.94
CA THR A 111 3.82 -20.80 39.14
C THR A 111 5.22 -21.35 39.48
N HIS A 112 5.90 -20.69 40.41
CA HIS A 112 7.16 -21.09 41.05
C HIS A 112 7.02 -20.89 42.57
N ILE A 113 7.81 -21.58 43.41
CA ILE A 113 7.74 -21.47 44.88
C ILE A 113 9.15 -21.14 45.41
N VAL A 114 9.27 -20.01 46.12
CA VAL A 114 10.54 -19.47 46.63
C VAL A 114 11.20 -20.42 47.62
N LYS A 115 12.50 -20.69 47.46
CA LYS A 115 13.32 -21.48 48.39
C LYS A 115 14.28 -20.59 49.18
N LYS A 116 14.89 -21.13 50.24
CA LYS A 116 15.88 -20.40 51.05
C LYS A 116 17.10 -20.06 50.19
N GLY A 117 17.35 -18.76 50.02
CA GLY A 117 18.43 -18.23 49.19
C GLY A 117 18.01 -17.77 47.79
N ASP A 118 16.80 -18.07 47.33
CA ASP A 118 16.30 -17.49 46.06
C ASP A 118 16.10 -15.98 46.21
N THR A 119 16.52 -15.23 45.19
CA THR A 119 16.14 -13.82 45.00
C THR A 119 15.11 -13.68 43.89
N LEU A 120 14.27 -12.64 43.93
CA LEU A 120 13.29 -12.39 42.86
C LEU A 120 13.99 -12.06 41.52
N PHE A 121 15.26 -11.63 41.58
CA PHE A 121 16.18 -11.49 40.45
C PHE A 121 16.51 -12.82 39.78
N GLU A 122 17.00 -13.80 40.54
CA GLU A 122 17.32 -15.12 40.01
C GLU A 122 16.08 -15.87 39.49
N ILE A 123 14.95 -15.80 40.21
CA ILE A 123 13.69 -16.41 39.75
C ILE A 123 13.26 -15.79 38.42
N ALA A 124 13.42 -14.48 38.23
CA ALA A 124 13.11 -13.81 36.98
C ALA A 124 14.06 -14.24 35.84
N GLN A 125 15.36 -14.21 36.09
CA GLN A 125 16.39 -14.56 35.10
C GLN A 125 16.25 -16.02 34.62
N LYS A 126 16.08 -16.97 35.56
CA LYS A 126 15.90 -18.41 35.29
C LYS A 126 14.57 -18.72 34.55
N ASN A 127 13.64 -17.77 34.46
CA ASN A 127 12.34 -17.92 33.78
C ASN A 127 12.14 -16.89 32.64
N HIS A 128 13.24 -16.34 32.08
CA HIS A 128 13.23 -15.39 30.96
C HIS A 128 12.27 -14.21 31.11
N THR A 129 12.17 -13.68 32.33
CA THR A 129 11.33 -12.53 32.68
C THR A 129 12.12 -11.53 33.51
N THR A 130 11.47 -10.48 34.02
CA THR A 130 12.11 -9.45 34.86
C THR A 130 11.54 -9.45 36.27
N VAL A 131 12.34 -9.00 37.25
CA VAL A 131 11.90 -8.79 38.64
C VAL A 131 10.62 -7.98 38.67
N ARG A 132 10.62 -6.87 37.93
CA ARG A 132 9.49 -5.95 37.79
C ARG A 132 8.28 -6.53 37.06
N ALA A 133 8.39 -7.67 36.39
CA ALA A 133 7.24 -8.43 35.92
C ALA A 133 6.70 -9.37 37.00
N LEU A 134 7.57 -10.04 37.77
CA LEU A 134 7.18 -10.88 38.89
C LEU A 134 6.57 -10.08 40.05
N GLU A 135 7.16 -8.94 40.42
CA GLU A 135 6.63 -7.98 41.40
C GLU A 135 5.17 -7.60 41.07
N ARG A 136 4.92 -7.07 39.87
CA ARG A 136 3.60 -6.61 39.44
C ARG A 136 2.59 -7.76 39.23
N LEU A 137 3.04 -8.93 38.79
CA LEU A 137 2.16 -10.10 38.60
C LEU A 137 1.75 -10.76 39.93
N ASN A 138 2.51 -10.54 41.00
CA ASN A 138 2.28 -11.14 42.31
C ASN A 138 1.87 -10.15 43.41
N LYS A 139 1.97 -8.84 43.15
CA LYS A 139 1.81 -7.75 44.14
C LYS A 139 2.84 -7.88 45.27
N ILE A 140 4.11 -7.85 44.89
CA ILE A 140 5.24 -7.79 45.82
C ILE A 140 5.80 -6.38 45.74
N ASP A 141 5.75 -5.65 46.85
CA ASP A 141 6.06 -4.20 46.90
C ASP A 141 7.54 -3.90 47.20
N ASP A 142 8.30 -4.89 47.70
CA ASP A 142 9.76 -4.87 47.83
C ASP A 142 10.35 -6.18 47.27
N PRO A 143 11.10 -6.14 46.15
CA PRO A 143 11.60 -7.35 45.49
C PRO A 143 12.66 -8.11 46.30
N ASN A 144 13.23 -7.49 47.33
CA ASN A 144 14.22 -8.10 48.22
C ASN A 144 13.58 -8.78 49.44
N LYS A 145 12.27 -8.56 49.68
CA LYS A 145 11.50 -9.13 50.80
C LYS A 145 10.55 -10.24 50.33
N ILE A 146 11.05 -11.19 49.56
CA ILE A 146 10.31 -12.43 49.26
C ILE A 146 10.52 -13.48 50.36
N SER A 147 9.46 -14.20 50.72
CA SER A 147 9.50 -15.20 51.80
C SER A 147 9.63 -16.62 51.25
N VAL A 148 10.39 -17.47 51.94
CA VAL A 148 10.50 -18.89 51.61
C VAL A 148 9.12 -19.56 51.71
N GLY A 149 8.74 -20.33 50.68
CA GLY A 149 7.40 -20.90 50.52
C GLY A 149 6.40 -20.02 49.75
N GLN A 150 6.74 -18.76 49.44
CA GLN A 150 5.85 -17.86 48.69
C GLN A 150 5.65 -18.34 47.24
N VAL A 151 4.40 -18.35 46.76
CA VAL A 151 4.04 -18.81 45.41
C VAL A 151 4.06 -17.64 44.41
N ILE A 152 5.08 -17.63 43.55
CA ILE A 152 5.31 -16.64 42.50
C ILE A 152 4.64 -17.12 41.21
N LYS A 153 3.53 -16.50 40.82
CA LYS A 153 2.87 -16.67 39.52
C LYS A 153 3.81 -16.20 38.41
N LEU A 154 3.92 -16.99 37.34
CA LEU A 154 4.75 -16.69 36.19
C LEU A 154 3.90 -16.17 35.01
N PRO A 155 4.45 -15.29 34.15
CA PRO A 155 3.82 -14.93 32.88
C PRO A 155 3.74 -16.15 31.95
N VAL A 156 2.80 -16.12 31.00
CA VAL A 156 2.78 -17.11 29.90
C VAL A 156 3.76 -16.61 28.83
N HIS A 157 4.54 -17.51 28.24
CA HIS A 157 5.71 -17.13 27.44
C HIS A 157 5.32 -16.53 26.08
N ILE A 158 5.77 -15.29 25.82
CA ILE A 158 5.79 -14.67 24.49
C ILE A 158 7.18 -14.01 24.33
N PRO A 159 8.08 -14.55 23.50
CA PRO A 159 9.39 -13.95 23.26
C PRO A 159 9.30 -12.61 22.51
N ALA A 160 10.23 -11.69 22.77
CA ALA A 160 10.27 -10.37 22.13
C ALA A 160 11.71 -9.82 21.99
N SER A 161 11.93 -8.90 21.05
CA SER A 161 13.13 -8.05 20.93
C SER A 161 12.79 -6.82 20.08
N GLY A 162 13.24 -5.59 20.36
CA GLY A 162 14.07 -5.07 21.46
C GLY A 162 13.47 -3.77 22.05
N ASN A 163 13.89 -3.30 23.24
CA ASN A 163 15.02 -2.38 23.49
C ASN A 163 14.89 -0.99 22.78
N HIS A 164 15.20 0.16 23.40
CA HIS A 164 16.11 0.44 24.52
C HIS A 164 15.58 1.42 25.59
N SER A 165 16.42 1.62 26.61
CA SER A 165 16.37 2.54 27.76
C SER A 165 16.38 4.05 27.42
N HIS A 166 16.07 4.89 28.42
CA HIS A 166 16.33 6.34 28.44
C HIS A 166 17.31 6.73 29.57
N GLN A 167 17.95 7.89 29.40
CA GLN A 167 18.99 8.50 30.27
C GLN A 167 18.33 9.34 31.42
N ASP A 168 18.98 10.17 32.25
CA ASP A 168 20.20 11.01 32.17
C ASP A 168 20.54 11.56 33.60
N LYS A 169 21.69 12.16 33.98
CA LYS A 169 22.94 12.50 33.25
C LYS A 169 24.19 12.00 34.03
N PRO A 170 25.13 12.73 34.70
CA PRO A 170 25.50 14.16 34.79
C PRO A 170 26.77 14.51 33.95
N LYS A 171 27.62 15.48 34.36
CA LYS A 171 28.71 16.06 33.54
C LYS A 171 30.14 15.78 34.05
N HIS A 172 31.08 15.93 33.10
CA HIS A 172 32.49 16.43 33.19
C HIS A 172 33.70 15.48 33.30
N LYS A 173 34.52 15.55 32.23
CA LYS A 173 36.00 15.70 32.17
C LYS A 173 36.96 14.61 32.70
N HIS A 174 37.91 14.23 31.82
CA HIS A 174 39.27 13.67 32.08
C HIS A 174 39.31 12.29 32.77
N SER A 175 40.35 11.44 32.64
CA SER A 175 41.39 11.26 31.59
C SER A 175 41.97 9.82 31.68
N ALA A 176 42.65 9.36 30.63
CA ALA A 176 43.71 8.34 30.57
C ALA A 176 43.59 6.95 31.27
N GLN A 177 43.92 5.90 30.49
CA GLN A 177 44.68 4.68 30.90
C GLN A 177 44.06 3.72 31.96
N SER A 178 44.54 2.48 32.16
CA SER A 178 45.12 1.48 31.22
C SER A 178 45.16 0.08 31.86
N THR A 179 44.92 -0.98 31.06
CA THR A 179 45.46 -2.36 31.20
C THR A 179 45.18 -3.27 32.42
N ASN A 180 45.11 -4.58 32.11
CA ASN A 180 45.47 -5.78 32.92
C ASN A 180 44.50 -6.40 33.97
N LYS A 181 43.84 -7.48 33.51
CA LYS A 181 43.99 -8.93 33.91
C LYS A 181 44.00 -9.41 35.39
N PRO A 182 43.68 -10.71 35.67
CA PRO A 182 42.99 -11.11 36.92
C PRO A 182 43.54 -12.34 37.69
N THR A 183 43.05 -12.54 38.93
CA THR A 183 42.97 -13.80 39.74
C THR A 183 42.20 -13.50 41.05
N ALA A 184 41.80 -14.43 41.94
CA ALA A 184 41.17 -15.76 41.86
C ALA A 184 40.85 -16.27 43.31
N SER A 185 39.91 -17.23 43.49
CA SER A 185 39.66 -18.00 44.75
C SER A 185 39.16 -17.21 46.00
N SER A 186 38.61 -17.81 47.08
CA SER A 186 38.01 -19.15 47.33
C SER A 186 37.26 -19.24 48.69
N ALA A 187 36.18 -20.05 48.76
CA ALA A 187 35.73 -20.89 49.91
C ALA A 187 35.36 -20.25 51.30
N LYS A 188 34.73 -20.91 52.30
CA LYS A 188 33.65 -21.95 52.39
C LYS A 188 33.46 -22.41 53.87
N THR A 189 32.27 -22.30 54.50
CA THR A 189 31.93 -23.06 55.75
C THR A 189 30.43 -23.10 56.14
N THR A 190 30.07 -24.05 57.04
CA THR A 190 28.75 -24.42 57.62
C THR A 190 29.00 -25.23 58.93
N PRO A 191 28.10 -25.33 59.95
CA PRO A 191 26.95 -26.27 59.95
C PRO A 191 25.72 -25.90 60.86
N ALA A 192 24.87 -26.88 61.22
CA ALA A 192 23.66 -26.80 62.08
C ALA A 192 23.83 -27.61 63.41
N PRO A 193 22.82 -27.83 64.30
CA PRO A 193 21.77 -28.89 64.13
C PRO A 193 20.36 -28.57 64.75
N ALA A 194 19.57 -29.57 65.22
CA ALA A 194 18.11 -29.48 65.50
C ALA A 194 17.52 -30.49 66.53
N ALA A 195 16.21 -30.36 66.89
CA ALA A 195 15.35 -31.31 67.65
C ALA A 195 13.84 -31.10 67.28
N LYS A 196 13.02 -32.11 66.91
CA LYS A 196 12.14 -33.05 67.71
C LYS A 196 11.02 -32.36 68.53
N ARG A 197 9.75 -32.79 68.66
CA ARG A 197 8.82 -33.88 68.15
C ARG A 197 7.38 -33.56 68.75
N PRO A 198 6.32 -34.42 68.82
CA PRO A 198 5.54 -35.27 67.88
C PRO A 198 4.06 -34.81 67.65
N ALA A 199 3.27 -35.67 66.97
CA ALA A 199 1.81 -35.96 67.16
C ALA A 199 0.76 -35.43 66.15
N ASN A 200 -0.35 -36.19 66.06
CA ASN A 200 -1.52 -36.14 65.17
C ASN A 200 -2.66 -36.93 65.90
N PRO A 201 -3.99 -36.68 65.74
CA PRO A 201 -4.73 -37.22 64.58
C PRO A 201 -6.03 -36.48 64.14
N ALA A 202 -6.68 -37.00 63.08
CA ALA A 202 -8.06 -36.76 62.61
C ALA A 202 -8.38 -35.34 62.05
N SER A 203 -9.41 -35.15 61.19
CA SER A 203 -10.49 -36.06 60.77
C SER A 203 -10.98 -35.82 59.32
N GLN A 204 -11.71 -36.83 58.81
CA GLN A 204 -12.81 -36.79 57.83
C GLN A 204 -12.61 -36.55 56.30
N THR A 205 -13.26 -37.49 55.58
CA THR A 205 -13.92 -37.44 54.25
C THR A 205 -13.18 -36.99 52.98
N LYS A 206 -12.91 -38.00 52.14
CA LYS A 206 -12.82 -37.88 50.67
C LYS A 206 -14.19 -37.59 50.02
N GLN A 207 -14.11 -37.06 48.79
CA GLN A 207 -14.78 -37.47 47.53
C GLN A 207 -16.17 -38.17 47.62
N GLU A 208 -17.12 -37.92 46.71
CA GLU A 208 -16.93 -37.57 45.28
C GLU A 208 -18.14 -36.87 44.65
N ASN A 209 -17.91 -35.95 43.70
CA ASN A 209 -18.83 -35.74 42.57
C ASN A 209 -18.16 -34.98 41.41
N GLY A 210 -18.52 -35.33 40.18
CA GLY A 210 -17.74 -34.98 38.97
C GLY A 210 -17.99 -33.59 38.41
N LEU A 211 -17.05 -32.66 38.63
CA LEU A 211 -16.98 -31.38 37.92
C LEU A 211 -15.57 -30.72 37.75
N PRO A 212 -14.47 -31.08 38.45
CA PRO A 212 -13.25 -30.24 38.48
C PRO A 212 -12.19 -30.54 37.41
N GLU A 213 -12.31 -31.60 36.60
CA GLU A 213 -11.62 -31.65 35.28
C GLU A 213 -12.29 -30.73 34.25
N LYS A 214 -13.28 -29.97 34.69
CA LYS A 214 -13.58 -28.70 34.09
C LYS A 214 -12.59 -27.62 34.60
N ALA A 215 -11.30 -28.00 34.59
CA ALA A 215 -10.02 -27.27 34.66
C ALA A 215 -9.15 -27.62 33.41
N HIS A 216 -7.95 -27.08 33.25
CA HIS A 216 -6.96 -27.31 32.15
C HIS A 216 -7.07 -26.70 30.69
N GLN A 217 -8.17 -26.09 30.17
CA GLN A 217 -8.18 -25.23 28.93
C GLN A 217 -8.83 -23.80 28.94
N LEU A 218 -9.71 -23.34 29.87
CA LEU A 218 -10.34 -21.98 29.83
C LEU A 218 -9.70 -20.81 30.65
N TYR A 219 -9.65 -20.82 31.99
CA TYR A 219 -9.09 -19.77 32.90
C TYR A 219 -7.69 -19.18 32.52
N GLU A 220 -6.83 -19.86 31.74
CA GLU A 220 -5.60 -19.26 31.18
C GLU A 220 -5.83 -18.61 29.82
N ASP A 221 -6.76 -19.07 29.00
CA ASP A 221 -7.14 -18.38 27.76
C ASP A 221 -7.81 -17.04 28.12
N THR A 222 -8.61 -17.02 29.19
CA THR A 222 -9.09 -15.77 29.82
C THR A 222 -7.94 -14.89 30.33
N LYS A 223 -6.90 -15.47 30.95
CA LYS A 223 -5.69 -14.73 31.39
C LYS A 223 -4.88 -14.19 30.20
N LYS A 224 -4.82 -14.93 29.09
CA LYS A 224 -4.08 -14.59 27.88
C LYS A 224 -4.73 -13.40 27.18
N ALA A 225 -6.02 -13.52 26.88
CA ALA A 225 -6.80 -12.46 26.22
C ALA A 225 -6.80 -11.13 27.02
N LEU A 226 -6.90 -11.18 28.35
CA LEU A 226 -7.03 -9.96 29.17
C LEU A 226 -5.73 -9.12 29.25
N ASN A 227 -4.56 -9.74 29.07
CA ASN A 227 -3.27 -9.03 29.16
C ASN A 227 -2.85 -8.38 27.83
N GLU A 228 -3.30 -8.87 26.68
CA GLU A 228 -2.91 -8.35 25.36
C GLU A 228 -3.62 -7.02 25.01
N ALA A 229 -4.78 -6.75 25.62
CA ALA A 229 -5.62 -5.58 25.30
C ALA A 229 -5.40 -4.33 26.20
N ALA A 230 -4.71 -4.46 27.33
CA ALA A 230 -4.89 -3.55 28.48
C ALA A 230 -3.74 -2.56 28.75
N SER A 231 -2.66 -2.58 27.97
CA SER A 231 -1.50 -1.70 28.22
C SER A 231 -0.62 -1.40 26.99
N SER A 232 -1.02 -0.45 26.15
CA SER A 232 -0.05 0.35 25.40
C SER A 232 -0.60 1.73 25.01
N VAL A 233 0.33 2.68 24.94
CA VAL A 233 0.28 3.99 24.25
C VAL A 233 -1.06 4.77 24.23
N SER A 234 -1.21 5.62 25.23
CA SER A 234 -1.66 7.00 24.98
C SER A 234 -0.51 7.79 24.34
N LYS A 235 -0.61 8.22 23.09
CA LYS A 235 0.20 9.33 22.54
C LYS A 235 -0.71 10.36 21.92
N ILE A 236 -0.46 11.62 22.26
CA ILE A 236 -1.27 12.76 21.80
C ILE A 236 -0.68 13.31 20.51
N LEU A 237 -1.53 13.39 19.49
CA LEU A 237 -1.27 14.14 18.27
C LEU A 237 -2.05 15.46 18.34
N THR A 238 -1.40 16.51 18.83
CA THR A 238 -1.79 17.89 18.54
C THR A 238 -1.18 18.27 17.19
N VAL A 239 -2.01 18.29 16.15
CA VAL A 239 -1.57 18.67 14.80
C VAL A 239 -1.96 20.13 14.54
N ASP A 240 -1.15 20.87 13.81
CA ASP A 240 -1.58 22.12 13.20
C ASP A 240 -2.64 21.85 12.12
N ASP A 241 -3.71 22.64 12.10
CA ASP A 241 -4.53 22.78 10.88
C ASP A 241 -3.75 23.68 9.90
N ARG A 242 -2.76 23.08 9.25
CA ARG A 242 -1.89 23.72 8.27
C ARG A 242 -2.29 23.31 6.86
N SER A 243 -2.97 24.26 6.23
CA SER A 243 -2.96 24.59 4.80
C SER A 243 -3.42 23.49 3.81
N GLN A 244 -4.16 23.78 2.74
CA GLN A 244 -4.11 24.91 1.79
C GLN A 244 -2.81 25.01 0.97
N ASP A 245 -1.73 24.32 1.35
CA ASP A 245 -0.46 24.31 0.61
C ASP A 245 -0.45 23.20 -0.46
N GLY A 246 -1.25 23.38 -1.51
CA GLY A 246 -1.03 22.78 -2.84
C GLY A 246 -0.94 21.24 -2.97
N GLY A 247 -1.24 20.46 -1.93
CA GLY A 247 -1.05 19.01 -1.88
C GLY A 247 -2.06 18.22 -2.73
N THR A 248 -1.55 17.41 -3.65
CA THR A 248 -2.32 16.67 -4.68
C THR A 248 -2.93 15.34 -4.20
N PRO A 249 -3.78 14.68 -5.02
CA PRO A 249 -4.64 13.59 -4.56
C PRO A 249 -3.92 12.34 -4.03
N LYS A 250 -4.31 11.93 -2.82
CA LYS A 250 -3.72 10.83 -2.03
C LYS A 250 -4.34 9.47 -2.38
N ALA A 251 -3.52 8.42 -2.48
CA ALA A 251 -3.97 7.06 -2.74
C ALA A 251 -4.21 6.28 -1.44
N ASN A 252 -5.47 6.11 -0.99
CA ASN A 252 -5.76 5.20 0.13
C ASN A 252 -5.43 3.76 -0.27
N THR A 253 -4.26 3.26 0.13
CA THR A 253 -3.98 1.83 0.27
C THR A 253 -4.24 1.42 1.71
N THR A 254 -5.33 0.71 1.97
CA THR A 254 -5.65 0.19 3.31
C THR A 254 -4.61 -0.86 3.71
N ASN A 255 -3.95 -0.69 4.86
CA ASN A 255 -2.99 -1.68 5.34
C ASN A 255 -3.72 -2.78 6.13
N ILE A 256 -3.63 -4.03 5.66
CA ILE A 256 -4.36 -5.18 6.21
C ILE A 256 -3.52 -5.94 7.27
N CYS A 257 -2.21 -5.67 7.36
CA CYS A 257 -1.30 -6.27 8.35
C CYS A 257 -1.62 -5.82 9.80
N LYS A 258 -2.43 -6.59 10.55
CA LYS A 258 -2.73 -6.32 11.97
C LYS A 258 -1.76 -6.96 12.99
N THR A 259 -0.74 -7.67 12.54
CA THR A 259 0.38 -8.16 13.39
C THR A 259 1.73 -7.80 12.76
N ASN A 260 2.72 -7.51 13.60
CA ASN A 260 3.92 -6.77 13.19
C ASN A 260 5.21 -7.63 13.26
N PRO A 261 6.05 -7.69 12.20
CA PRO A 261 5.83 -7.24 10.82
C PRO A 261 6.03 -8.36 9.78
N GLN A 262 5.03 -8.60 8.95
CA GLN A 262 5.29 -9.10 7.59
C GLN A 262 5.71 -7.92 6.68
N CYS A 263 6.82 -7.29 7.04
CA CYS A 263 7.44 -6.23 6.25
C CYS A 263 8.97 -6.41 6.27
N ILE A 264 9.61 -6.32 5.10
CA ILE A 264 11.06 -6.42 5.00
C ILE A 264 11.69 -5.07 5.36
N SER A 265 12.69 -5.10 6.24
CA SER A 265 13.56 -3.96 6.58
C SER A 265 15.04 -4.34 6.72
N SER A 266 15.43 -5.53 6.25
CA SER A 266 16.81 -6.05 6.22
C SER A 266 16.86 -7.38 5.43
N GLY A 267 18.06 -7.84 5.07
CA GLY A 267 18.29 -9.12 4.40
C GLY A 267 18.37 -9.04 2.87
N LYS A 268 18.23 -10.19 2.20
CA LYS A 268 18.46 -10.36 0.76
C LYS A 268 17.38 -11.25 0.12
N SER A 269 16.87 -10.87 -1.06
CA SER A 269 15.95 -11.66 -1.89
C SER A 269 15.70 -11.02 -3.27
N GLU A 270 15.23 -11.80 -4.24
CA GLU A 270 14.79 -11.26 -5.53
C GLU A 270 13.56 -10.34 -5.41
N LEU A 271 12.71 -10.52 -4.37
CA LEU A 271 11.64 -9.55 -4.06
C LEU A 271 12.21 -8.16 -3.73
N ILE A 272 13.30 -8.09 -2.96
CA ILE A 272 13.98 -6.80 -2.71
C ILE A 272 14.57 -6.26 -4.02
N ARG A 273 15.14 -7.11 -4.89
CA ARG A 273 15.65 -6.69 -6.20
C ARG A 273 14.56 -6.05 -7.05
N GLU A 274 13.43 -6.71 -7.16
CA GLU A 274 12.29 -6.24 -7.96
C GLU A 274 11.71 -4.95 -7.38
N VAL A 275 11.53 -4.86 -6.05
CA VAL A 275 11.10 -3.63 -5.39
C VAL A 275 12.09 -2.48 -5.63
N ASN A 276 13.40 -2.74 -5.56
CA ASN A 276 14.43 -1.74 -5.85
C ASN A 276 14.42 -1.30 -7.33
N ILE A 277 14.24 -2.21 -8.30
CA ILE A 277 14.07 -1.86 -9.72
C ILE A 277 12.90 -0.89 -9.90
N ARG A 278 11.78 -1.14 -9.22
CA ARG A 278 10.58 -0.29 -9.29
C ARG A 278 10.72 1.04 -8.57
N LEU A 279 11.50 1.07 -7.50
CA LEU A 279 11.84 2.29 -6.76
C LEU A 279 12.98 3.11 -7.39
N ALA A 280 13.55 2.69 -8.52
CA ALA A 280 14.65 3.40 -9.17
C ALA A 280 14.34 4.89 -9.45
N GLY A 281 13.08 5.19 -9.80
CA GLY A 281 12.60 6.56 -9.99
C GLY A 281 12.28 7.37 -8.72
N PHE A 282 12.43 6.79 -7.54
CA PHE A 282 12.11 7.39 -6.24
C PHE A 282 13.36 7.47 -5.37
N GLY A 283 14.27 8.39 -5.67
CA GLY A 283 15.52 8.59 -4.92
C GLY A 283 16.72 7.78 -5.42
N GLY A 284 16.59 7.12 -6.58
CA GLY A 284 17.71 6.47 -7.28
C GLY A 284 18.02 5.05 -6.82
N ALA A 285 17.02 4.24 -6.46
CA ALA A 285 17.24 2.88 -5.98
C ALA A 285 18.02 2.01 -7.00
N LEU A 286 19.13 1.43 -6.53
CA LEU A 286 19.98 0.52 -7.30
C LEU A 286 19.34 -0.88 -7.35
N PRO A 287 19.45 -1.64 -8.46
CA PRO A 287 18.81 -2.95 -8.64
C PRO A 287 19.53 -4.10 -7.89
N THR A 288 19.85 -3.86 -6.61
CA THR A 288 20.39 -4.84 -5.66
C THR A 288 19.28 -5.68 -5.04
N ASP A 289 19.56 -6.96 -4.81
CA ASP A 289 18.76 -7.91 -4.04
C ASP A 289 18.88 -7.71 -2.52
N GLU A 290 19.76 -6.84 -2.06
CA GLU A 290 19.99 -6.54 -0.64
C GLU A 290 19.18 -5.32 -0.17
N PHE A 291 18.60 -5.41 1.02
CA PHE A 291 17.89 -4.28 1.62
C PHE A 291 18.92 -3.31 2.22
N THR A 292 19.04 -2.13 1.62
CA THR A 292 20.02 -1.09 1.98
C THR A 292 19.37 0.14 2.62
N GLU A 293 20.18 1.05 3.17
CA GLU A 293 19.69 2.37 3.60
C GLU A 293 19.12 3.20 2.43
N LEU A 294 19.70 3.05 1.24
CA LEU A 294 19.14 3.59 0.00
C LEU A 294 17.75 3.01 -0.27
N THR A 295 17.58 1.67 -0.20
CA THR A 295 16.28 0.99 -0.31
C THR A 295 15.26 1.58 0.67
N ALA A 296 15.61 1.71 1.95
CA ALA A 296 14.73 2.30 2.97
C ALA A 296 14.34 3.75 2.64
N THR A 297 15.29 4.56 2.17
CA THR A 297 15.09 5.97 1.78
C THR A 297 14.16 6.10 0.57
N CYS A 298 14.36 5.26 -0.44
CA CYS A 298 13.51 5.20 -1.63
C CYS A 298 12.07 4.75 -1.29
N ILE A 299 11.91 3.78 -0.38
CA ILE A 299 10.60 3.38 0.15
C ILE A 299 9.92 4.55 0.86
N LYS A 300 10.64 5.32 1.70
CA LYS A 300 10.09 6.52 2.37
C LYS A 300 9.61 7.56 1.36
N GLN A 301 10.40 7.81 0.30
CA GLN A 301 10.02 8.73 -0.77
C GLN A 301 8.75 8.26 -1.49
N PHE A 302 8.65 6.98 -1.86
CA PHE A 302 7.45 6.43 -2.49
C PHE A 302 6.21 6.45 -1.57
N GLN A 303 6.37 6.11 -0.29
CA GLN A 303 5.31 6.14 0.72
C GLN A 303 4.75 7.55 0.94
N ARG A 304 5.62 8.56 1.00
CA ARG A 304 5.24 9.97 1.15
C ARG A 304 4.64 10.55 -0.13
N ASP A 305 5.33 10.39 -1.26
CA ASP A 305 5.04 11.12 -2.50
C ASP A 305 3.88 10.49 -3.29
N TYR A 306 3.83 9.15 -3.42
CA TYR A 306 2.79 8.44 -4.19
C TYR A 306 1.65 7.92 -3.31
N MET A 307 1.98 7.20 -2.23
CA MET A 307 0.95 6.60 -1.36
C MET A 307 0.28 7.62 -0.44
N GLY A 308 1.00 8.69 -0.05
CA GLY A 308 0.49 9.71 0.89
C GLY A 308 0.31 9.19 2.32
N VAL A 309 1.14 8.23 2.73
CA VAL A 309 1.12 7.57 4.06
C VAL A 309 2.38 7.90 4.88
N PRO A 310 2.38 7.70 6.21
CA PRO A 310 3.58 7.88 7.04
C PRO A 310 4.76 7.02 6.57
N ASP A 311 5.97 7.60 6.58
CA ASP A 311 7.15 7.03 5.92
C ASP A 311 7.90 6.02 6.82
N THR A 312 7.43 4.78 6.78
CA THR A 312 8.04 3.65 7.51
C THR A 312 9.40 3.23 6.97
N GLY A 313 9.64 3.39 5.66
CA GLY A 313 10.84 2.88 4.98
C GLY A 313 10.94 1.35 4.90
N LYS A 314 9.81 0.62 5.06
CA LYS A 314 9.77 -0.86 5.04
C LYS A 314 8.91 -1.39 3.90
N ILE A 315 9.31 -2.52 3.32
CA ILE A 315 8.53 -3.22 2.28
C ILE A 315 7.41 -4.02 2.97
N CYS A 316 6.28 -3.36 3.26
CA CYS A 316 5.04 -4.01 3.69
C CYS A 316 4.17 -4.38 2.47
N GLY A 317 3.18 -5.26 2.65
CA GLY A 317 2.24 -5.63 1.57
C GLY A 317 1.55 -4.44 0.88
N SER A 318 1.26 -3.37 1.62
CA SER A 318 0.73 -2.11 1.06
C SER A 318 1.68 -1.40 0.10
N VAL A 319 3.00 -1.53 0.26
CA VAL A 319 4.01 -1.02 -0.68
C VAL A 319 4.04 -1.87 -1.94
N LEU A 320 3.93 -3.20 -1.81
CA LEU A 320 3.89 -4.11 -2.96
C LEU A 320 2.67 -3.82 -3.84
N ALA A 321 1.47 -3.77 -3.25
CA ALA A 321 0.25 -3.41 -3.97
C ALA A 321 0.30 -1.99 -4.58
N ALA A 322 0.95 -1.03 -3.91
CA ALA A 322 1.15 0.31 -4.47
C ALA A 322 2.12 0.32 -5.66
N LEU A 323 3.17 -0.51 -5.66
CA LEU A 323 4.11 -0.63 -6.80
C LEU A 323 3.47 -1.33 -8.00
N ASP A 324 2.64 -2.35 -7.78
CA ASP A 324 1.82 -2.97 -8.83
C ASP A 324 0.72 -2.02 -9.36
N ARG A 325 0.14 -1.16 -8.51
CA ARG A 325 -0.76 -0.08 -8.96
C ARG A 325 -0.01 0.97 -9.80
N PHE A 326 1.19 1.37 -9.37
CA PHE A 326 2.01 2.38 -10.05
C PHE A 326 2.49 1.91 -11.42
N ARG A 327 2.83 0.62 -11.55
CA ARG A 327 3.14 -0.07 -12.82
C ARG A 327 2.11 0.28 -13.90
N ASP A 328 0.83 0.20 -13.52
CA ASP A 328 -0.33 0.27 -14.41
C ASP A 328 -0.80 1.71 -14.64
N GLU A 329 -0.83 2.56 -13.60
CA GLU A 329 -1.18 3.99 -13.73
C GLU A 329 -0.21 4.79 -14.63
N TYR A 330 1.01 4.29 -14.81
CA TYR A 330 2.09 4.92 -15.58
C TYR A 330 2.68 3.96 -16.63
N GLY A 331 1.83 3.42 -17.51
CA GLY A 331 2.24 2.56 -18.63
C GLY A 331 3.20 3.25 -19.63
N ILE A 332 4.04 2.46 -20.31
CA ILE A 332 5.06 2.95 -21.26
C ILE A 332 4.74 2.68 -22.74
N ALA A 333 3.53 2.20 -23.06
CA ALA A 333 3.16 1.75 -24.41
C ALA A 333 3.39 2.82 -25.49
N SER A 334 3.02 4.08 -25.20
CA SER A 334 3.20 5.24 -26.09
C SER A 334 4.66 5.64 -26.34
N TYR A 335 5.62 5.04 -25.61
CA TYR A 335 7.05 5.36 -25.70
C TYR A 335 7.89 4.18 -26.19
N PHE A 336 7.41 2.93 -26.06
CA PHE A 336 8.18 1.72 -26.30
C PHE A 336 8.75 1.60 -27.73
N GLU A 337 7.95 1.91 -28.76
CA GLU A 337 8.43 1.87 -30.14
C GLU A 337 9.53 2.92 -30.40
N SER A 338 9.41 4.12 -29.81
CA SER A 338 10.47 5.15 -29.85
C SER A 338 11.73 4.82 -29.02
N MET A 339 11.73 3.70 -28.29
CA MET A 339 12.94 3.16 -27.65
C MET A 339 13.68 2.14 -28.51
N LYS A 340 13.12 1.67 -29.64
CA LYS A 340 13.78 0.69 -30.52
C LYS A 340 14.85 1.32 -31.40
N CYS A 341 15.83 0.52 -31.76
CA CYS A 341 16.91 0.90 -32.65
C CYS A 341 16.45 1.00 -34.12
N PRO A 342 16.60 2.16 -34.79
CA PRO A 342 16.04 2.40 -36.12
C PRO A 342 16.99 1.95 -37.27
N CYS A 343 17.79 0.90 -37.09
CA CYS A 343 18.84 0.52 -38.04
C CYS A 343 18.40 -0.38 -39.20
N GLY A 344 17.21 -1.00 -39.11
CA GLY A 344 16.75 -2.09 -39.98
C GLY A 344 17.41 -3.45 -39.71
N GLU A 345 18.63 -3.47 -39.18
CA GLU A 345 19.47 -4.66 -39.00
C GLU A 345 19.13 -5.55 -37.78
N CYS A 346 18.31 -5.08 -36.84
CA CYS A 346 18.02 -5.81 -35.61
C CYS A 346 16.55 -5.67 -35.21
N SER A 347 16.11 -6.51 -34.26
CA SER A 347 14.77 -6.52 -33.66
C SER A 347 14.42 -5.28 -32.81
N GLY A 348 15.16 -4.18 -33.00
CA GLY A 348 15.11 -2.97 -32.18
C GLY A 348 16.10 -2.95 -31.00
N PHE A 349 16.76 -4.07 -30.67
CA PHE A 349 17.56 -4.20 -29.44
C PHE A 349 18.93 -4.87 -29.64
N GLY A 350 19.59 -4.61 -30.78
CA GLY A 350 20.93 -5.11 -31.08
C GLY A 350 20.97 -6.59 -31.44
N ARG A 351 22.16 -7.19 -31.43
CA ARG A 351 22.41 -8.61 -31.68
C ARG A 351 23.23 -9.26 -30.55
N SER A 352 23.14 -8.71 -29.33
CA SER A 352 23.83 -9.15 -28.10
C SER A 352 25.37 -9.27 -28.22
N ARG A 353 25.99 -8.54 -29.15
CA ARG A 353 27.45 -8.56 -29.36
C ARG A 353 28.19 -7.84 -28.24
N SER A 354 29.37 -8.34 -27.89
CA SER A 354 30.28 -7.69 -26.94
C SER A 354 31.73 -7.85 -27.40
N GLY A 355 32.56 -6.84 -27.17
CA GLY A 355 33.96 -6.83 -27.62
C GLY A 355 34.43 -5.43 -28.05
N ASN A 356 35.56 -5.37 -28.74
CA ASN A 356 36.11 -4.14 -29.28
C ASN A 356 35.70 -3.96 -30.75
N PHE A 357 35.15 -2.79 -31.11
CA PHE A 357 34.60 -2.52 -32.44
C PHE A 357 35.14 -1.22 -33.04
N ARG A 358 35.26 -1.23 -34.37
CA ARG A 358 35.71 -0.10 -35.20
C ARG A 358 34.55 0.87 -35.47
N PHE A 359 34.78 2.14 -35.20
CA PHE A 359 33.89 3.26 -35.53
C PHE A 359 34.69 4.36 -36.23
N GLU A 360 34.01 5.33 -36.84
CA GLU A 360 34.62 6.57 -37.32
C GLU A 360 34.33 7.71 -36.33
N MET A 361 35.30 8.63 -36.16
CA MET A 361 35.14 9.84 -35.35
C MET A 361 35.67 11.06 -36.10
N TYR A 362 34.91 12.16 -36.12
CA TYR A 362 35.36 13.40 -36.74
C TYR A 362 36.41 14.10 -35.87
N ASN A 363 37.63 14.20 -36.36
CA ASN A 363 38.71 14.96 -35.74
C ASN A 363 38.59 16.44 -36.13
N LYS A 364 38.28 17.31 -35.17
CA LYS A 364 38.09 18.75 -35.40
C LYS A 364 39.38 19.46 -35.85
N THR A 365 40.55 18.95 -35.47
CA THR A 365 41.85 19.57 -35.79
C THR A 365 42.27 19.26 -37.23
N THR A 366 42.19 18.00 -37.66
CA THR A 366 42.53 17.60 -39.04
C THR A 366 41.37 17.77 -40.02
N ARG A 367 40.15 18.05 -39.53
CA ARG A 367 38.89 18.14 -40.30
C ARG A 367 38.54 16.85 -41.07
N GLN A 368 39.04 15.72 -40.62
CA GLN A 368 38.85 14.40 -41.25
C GLN A 368 38.18 13.43 -40.28
N TYR A 369 37.53 12.39 -40.83
CA TYR A 369 37.15 11.22 -40.04
C TYR A 369 38.37 10.32 -39.85
N VAL A 370 38.58 9.87 -38.61
CA VAL A 370 39.61 8.89 -38.25
C VAL A 370 38.95 7.63 -37.70
N GLU A 371 39.56 6.47 -37.95
CA GLU A 371 39.14 5.23 -37.29
C GLU A 371 39.38 5.32 -35.79
N VAL A 372 38.42 4.87 -35.00
CA VAL A 372 38.55 4.72 -33.55
C VAL A 372 37.98 3.39 -33.09
N TYR A 373 38.73 2.71 -32.24
CA TYR A 373 38.35 1.44 -31.66
C TYR A 373 37.72 1.67 -30.28
N ARG A 374 36.60 1.00 -29.99
CA ARG A 374 35.80 1.20 -28.77
C ARG A 374 35.23 -0.12 -28.26
N ASP A 375 35.32 -0.33 -26.95
CA ASP A 375 34.65 -1.44 -26.29
C ASP A 375 33.14 -1.19 -26.23
N ALA A 376 32.38 -2.13 -26.75
CA ALA A 376 30.93 -2.11 -26.81
C ALA A 376 30.35 -3.39 -26.21
N LYS A 377 29.22 -3.26 -25.52
CA LYS A 377 28.32 -4.38 -25.19
C LYS A 377 26.90 -3.99 -25.56
N GLU A 378 26.34 -4.71 -26.52
CA GLU A 378 24.91 -4.75 -26.78
C GLU A 378 24.24 -5.58 -25.68
N TYR A 379 23.51 -4.93 -24.77
CA TYR A 379 22.69 -5.63 -23.80
C TYR A 379 21.38 -6.09 -24.45
N ASN A 380 20.79 -7.18 -23.95
CA ASN A 380 19.58 -7.78 -24.53
C ASN A 380 18.31 -6.97 -24.15
N GLY A 381 18.15 -5.79 -24.75
CA GLY A 381 17.05 -4.86 -24.49
C GLY A 381 17.43 -3.60 -23.70
N MET A 382 16.42 -2.90 -23.19
CA MET A 382 16.61 -1.69 -22.37
C MET A 382 16.72 -2.02 -20.88
N HIS A 383 17.53 -1.28 -20.12
CA HIS A 383 17.68 -1.46 -18.68
C HIS A 383 16.42 -1.04 -17.91
N ARG A 384 15.90 -1.92 -17.05
CA ARG A 384 14.60 -1.73 -16.36
C ARG A 384 14.58 -0.51 -15.43
N SER A 385 15.69 -0.11 -14.82
CA SER A 385 15.73 1.08 -13.94
C SER A 385 15.50 2.39 -14.71
N LEU A 386 15.92 2.50 -15.97
CA LEU A 386 15.61 3.66 -16.84
C LEU A 386 14.10 3.80 -17.07
N ILE A 387 13.42 2.67 -17.24
CA ILE A 387 11.98 2.62 -17.49
C ILE A 387 11.20 3.06 -16.25
N TRP A 388 11.60 2.60 -15.07
CA TRP A 388 10.96 3.00 -13.81
C TRP A 388 11.31 4.44 -13.39
N ALA A 389 12.48 4.95 -13.77
CA ALA A 389 12.79 6.38 -13.70
C ALA A 389 11.90 7.23 -14.63
N LEU A 390 11.66 6.78 -15.87
CA LEU A 390 10.70 7.41 -16.79
C LEU A 390 9.28 7.42 -16.22
N LYS A 391 8.80 6.29 -15.67
CA LYS A 391 7.48 6.21 -15.01
C LYS A 391 7.36 7.23 -13.86
N ALA A 392 8.39 7.33 -13.01
CA ALA A 392 8.41 8.30 -11.92
C ALA A 392 8.35 9.75 -12.43
N MET A 393 9.07 10.11 -13.49
CA MET A 393 8.96 11.46 -14.05
C MET A 393 7.60 11.75 -14.69
N LEU A 394 6.94 10.76 -15.31
CA LEU A 394 5.54 10.90 -15.76
C LEU A 394 4.58 11.13 -14.59
N PHE A 395 4.79 10.46 -13.46
CA PHE A 395 4.07 10.71 -12.21
C PHE A 395 4.34 12.11 -11.67
N TYR A 396 5.61 12.49 -11.44
CA TYR A 396 5.98 13.74 -10.81
C TYR A 396 5.52 14.96 -11.63
N PHE A 397 5.69 14.97 -12.95
CA PHE A 397 5.19 16.06 -13.81
C PHE A 397 3.65 16.18 -13.81
N LYS A 398 2.93 15.05 -13.67
CA LYS A 398 1.46 15.00 -13.63
C LYS A 398 0.86 15.32 -12.25
N LYS A 399 1.64 15.21 -11.18
CA LYS A 399 1.14 15.22 -9.79
C LYS A 399 1.77 16.26 -8.87
N MET A 400 2.98 16.77 -9.13
CA MET A 400 3.55 17.84 -8.31
C MET A 400 3.16 19.22 -8.85
N PRO A 401 3.20 20.29 -8.03
CA PRO A 401 3.02 21.66 -8.49
C PRO A 401 3.97 22.00 -9.66
N ASN A 402 3.38 22.19 -10.85
CA ASN A 402 4.10 22.27 -12.12
C ASN A 402 3.58 23.47 -12.94
N SER A 403 3.82 24.69 -12.43
CA SER A 403 3.34 25.95 -13.03
C SER A 403 3.91 26.26 -14.42
N ALA A 404 5.06 25.66 -14.75
CA ALA A 404 5.65 25.68 -16.09
C ALA A 404 5.02 24.63 -17.04
N GLY A 405 4.21 23.70 -16.53
CA GLY A 405 3.51 22.65 -17.29
C GLY A 405 4.44 21.69 -18.03
N TYR A 406 5.59 21.36 -17.44
CA TYR A 406 6.53 20.40 -18.01
C TYR A 406 5.87 19.03 -18.23
N LYS A 407 6.10 18.42 -19.39
CA LYS A 407 5.57 17.09 -19.76
C LYS A 407 6.53 16.35 -20.69
N ILE A 408 6.65 15.04 -20.52
CA ILE A 408 7.42 14.17 -21.42
C ILE A 408 6.56 13.83 -22.63
N VAL A 409 6.98 14.27 -23.82
CA VAL A 409 6.19 14.11 -25.06
C VAL A 409 6.64 12.92 -25.91
N LYS A 410 7.93 12.60 -25.94
CA LYS A 410 8.48 11.43 -26.64
C LYS A 410 9.84 11.02 -26.07
N ILE A 411 10.27 9.81 -26.42
CA ILE A 411 11.69 9.45 -26.43
C ILE A 411 12.23 9.80 -27.82
N SER A 412 13.40 10.44 -27.89
CA SER A 412 14.08 10.76 -29.16
C SER A 412 15.07 9.68 -29.60
N SER A 413 15.57 8.89 -28.65
CA SER A 413 16.34 7.67 -28.87
C SER A 413 16.31 6.81 -27.61
N GLY A 414 15.94 5.55 -27.74
CA GLY A 414 16.34 4.50 -26.79
C GLY A 414 17.59 3.80 -27.31
N TYR A 415 17.44 2.54 -27.68
CA TYR A 415 18.52 1.65 -28.09
C TYR A 415 19.24 2.12 -29.36
N ARG A 416 20.57 2.09 -29.36
CA ARG A 416 21.42 2.24 -30.56
C ARG A 416 22.43 1.10 -30.62
N CYS A 417 22.25 0.18 -31.56
CA CYS A 417 23.14 -0.96 -31.79
C CYS A 417 24.47 -0.53 -32.44
N ILE A 418 25.45 -1.43 -32.50
CA ILE A 418 26.76 -1.17 -33.11
C ILE A 418 26.58 -0.72 -34.58
N ASP A 419 25.72 -1.39 -35.35
CA ASP A 419 25.49 -1.06 -36.77
C ASP A 419 24.80 0.31 -36.93
N ASN A 420 23.89 0.68 -36.03
CA ASN A 420 23.26 2.00 -36.03
C ASN A 420 24.31 3.10 -35.83
N ASN A 421 25.16 2.91 -34.83
CA ASN A 421 26.21 3.85 -34.47
C ASN A 421 27.30 3.92 -35.54
N TRP A 422 27.68 2.79 -36.16
CA TRP A 422 28.58 2.75 -37.31
C TRP A 422 27.99 3.47 -38.53
N LYS A 423 26.77 3.10 -38.98
CA LYS A 423 26.04 3.77 -40.09
C LYS A 423 25.86 5.29 -39.87
N ASN A 424 25.87 5.75 -38.61
CA ASN A 424 25.72 7.17 -38.25
C ASN A 424 27.02 7.88 -37.84
N ARG A 425 28.20 7.24 -37.96
CA ARG A 425 29.52 7.79 -37.56
C ARG A 425 29.58 8.25 -36.09
N ARG A 426 29.03 7.42 -35.18
CA ARG A 426 28.94 7.68 -33.73
C ARG A 426 29.79 6.66 -32.95
N PRO A 427 30.92 7.05 -32.33
CA PRO A 427 31.74 6.15 -31.52
C PRO A 427 31.23 5.98 -30.07
N THR A 428 29.93 6.21 -29.82
CA THR A 428 29.32 6.20 -28.47
C THR A 428 28.60 4.89 -28.17
N THR A 429 28.77 4.35 -26.97
CA THR A 429 28.26 3.02 -26.58
C THR A 429 27.24 3.04 -25.44
N ASN A 430 26.90 4.22 -24.89
CA ASN A 430 25.91 4.39 -23.80
C ASN A 430 24.49 3.93 -24.17
N HIS A 431 24.06 4.10 -25.43
CA HIS A 431 22.71 3.72 -25.87
C HIS A 431 22.52 2.22 -26.19
N MET A 432 23.47 1.35 -25.91
CA MET A 432 23.35 -0.09 -26.20
C MET A 432 22.49 -0.86 -25.16
N GLY A 433 21.42 -0.21 -24.69
CA GLY A 433 20.51 -0.66 -23.62
C GLY A 433 20.52 0.23 -22.36
N CYS A 434 21.51 1.12 -22.21
CA CYS A 434 21.81 1.82 -20.96
C CYS A 434 21.47 3.33 -20.93
N ALA A 435 20.81 3.90 -21.94
CA ALA A 435 20.45 5.32 -21.98
C ALA A 435 19.11 5.64 -22.69
N LEU A 436 18.46 6.73 -22.29
CA LEU A 436 17.26 7.31 -22.91
C LEU A 436 17.47 8.80 -23.20
N ASP A 437 17.19 9.24 -24.44
CA ASP A 437 17.10 10.65 -24.80
C ASP A 437 15.62 11.11 -24.68
N ILE A 438 15.26 11.80 -23.60
CA ILE A 438 13.87 12.12 -23.22
C ILE A 438 13.50 13.56 -23.61
N VAL A 439 12.45 13.78 -24.40
CA VAL A 439 12.01 15.12 -24.80
C VAL A 439 10.94 15.66 -23.85
N VAL A 440 11.21 16.83 -23.27
CA VAL A 440 10.31 17.55 -22.37
C VAL A 440 9.84 18.85 -23.03
N HIS A 441 8.52 19.07 -23.04
CA HIS A 441 7.90 20.32 -23.46
C HIS A 441 7.32 21.07 -22.25
N ASN A 442 7.20 22.39 -22.35
CA ASN A 442 6.52 23.23 -21.37
C ASN A 442 4.99 23.32 -21.60
N LYS A 443 4.29 24.15 -20.80
CA LYS A 443 2.85 24.39 -20.90
C LYS A 443 2.38 24.87 -22.28
N ASN A 444 3.20 25.62 -23.00
CA ASN A 444 2.92 26.10 -24.35
C ASN A 444 3.12 25.01 -25.43
N ASN A 445 3.41 23.77 -25.03
CA ASN A 445 3.79 22.66 -25.90
C ASN A 445 5.07 22.89 -26.70
N GLN A 446 5.94 23.80 -26.25
CA GLN A 446 7.24 24.10 -26.88
C GLN A 446 8.35 23.28 -26.21
N VAL A 447 9.39 22.92 -26.98
CA VAL A 447 10.65 22.38 -26.42
C VAL A 447 11.22 23.41 -25.46
N VAL A 448 11.62 22.95 -24.26
CA VAL A 448 12.22 23.83 -23.23
C VAL A 448 13.51 24.47 -23.73
N SER A 449 13.76 25.72 -23.31
CA SER A 449 15.01 26.43 -23.65
C SER A 449 16.22 25.75 -23.00
N MET A 450 17.44 26.01 -23.51
CA MET A 450 18.67 25.42 -22.94
C MET A 450 18.82 25.70 -21.43
N SER A 451 18.67 26.95 -20.98
CA SER A 451 18.76 27.28 -19.55
C SER A 451 17.66 26.61 -18.70
N GLU A 452 16.47 26.44 -19.26
CA GLU A 452 15.33 25.79 -18.61
C GLU A 452 15.52 24.26 -18.51
N LEU A 453 16.05 23.64 -19.58
CA LEU A 453 16.42 22.23 -19.65
C LEU A 453 17.45 21.86 -18.57
N GLU A 454 18.48 22.69 -18.39
CA GLU A 454 19.53 22.41 -17.40
C GLU A 454 19.08 22.80 -15.98
N ASN A 455 18.70 24.06 -15.76
CA ASN A 455 18.48 24.59 -14.42
C ASN A 455 17.11 24.24 -13.81
N GLN A 456 16.10 23.91 -14.62
CA GLN A 456 14.79 23.47 -14.11
C GLN A 456 14.58 21.98 -14.34
N VAL A 457 14.66 21.49 -15.58
CA VAL A 457 14.29 20.11 -15.91
C VAL A 457 15.32 19.10 -15.37
N ARG A 458 16.62 19.26 -15.68
CA ARG A 458 17.66 18.35 -15.17
C ARG A 458 17.83 18.49 -13.66
N ILE A 459 18.15 19.69 -13.16
CA ILE A 459 18.50 19.87 -11.74
C ILE A 459 17.27 19.76 -10.82
N LYS A 460 16.23 20.58 -11.01
CA LYS A 460 15.10 20.68 -10.04
C LYS A 460 14.02 19.63 -10.19
N TRP A 461 13.95 18.93 -11.33
CA TRP A 461 13.01 17.81 -11.52
C TRP A 461 13.73 16.46 -11.48
N PHE A 462 14.56 16.12 -12.48
CA PHE A 462 15.21 14.81 -12.52
C PHE A 462 16.16 14.61 -11.32
N GLY A 463 17.12 15.50 -11.08
CA GLY A 463 18.06 15.41 -9.96
C GLY A 463 17.37 15.35 -8.60
N LYS A 464 16.40 16.24 -8.36
CA LYS A 464 15.58 16.27 -7.14
C LYS A 464 14.89 14.94 -6.82
N TYR A 465 14.31 14.28 -7.81
CA TYR A 465 13.43 13.11 -7.58
C TYR A 465 14.12 11.76 -7.82
N LEU A 466 15.06 11.68 -8.76
CA LEU A 466 15.78 10.45 -9.15
C LEU A 466 17.19 10.36 -8.52
N ASN A 467 17.64 11.38 -7.76
CA ASN A 467 18.98 11.43 -7.14
C ASN A 467 20.13 11.31 -8.16
N THR A 468 19.93 11.89 -9.36
CA THR A 468 20.90 11.84 -10.46
C THR A 468 22.17 12.64 -10.14
N SER A 469 23.26 12.34 -10.83
CA SER A 469 24.36 13.29 -11.03
C SER A 469 24.08 14.17 -12.26
N LEU A 470 24.64 15.38 -12.28
CA LEU A 470 24.82 16.15 -13.51
C LEU A 470 26.25 15.92 -13.98
N GLY A 471 26.41 15.36 -15.18
CA GLY A 471 27.56 14.51 -15.50
C GLY A 471 27.41 13.10 -14.89
N TRP A 472 28.50 12.34 -14.94
CA TRP A 472 28.56 10.92 -14.59
C TRP A 472 29.13 10.68 -13.19
N SER A 473 28.60 9.69 -12.46
CA SER A 473 29.06 9.32 -11.11
C SER A 473 28.74 7.85 -10.82
N PRO A 474 29.64 7.10 -10.14
CA PRO A 474 29.43 5.68 -9.82
C PRO A 474 28.09 5.41 -9.13
N ASP A 475 27.39 4.38 -9.58
CA ASP A 475 26.11 3.94 -9.02
C ASP A 475 25.05 5.07 -8.87
N LYS A 476 25.05 6.02 -9.82
CA LYS A 476 23.99 7.03 -10.01
C LYS A 476 23.49 7.05 -11.45
N PHE A 477 22.26 7.57 -11.61
CA PHE A 477 21.77 7.99 -12.92
C PHE A 477 22.58 9.20 -13.41
N GLY A 478 23.17 9.10 -14.59
CA GLY A 478 23.85 10.21 -15.26
C GLY A 478 22.88 11.10 -16.03
N LEU A 479 23.09 12.42 -15.97
CA LEU A 479 22.49 13.40 -16.89
C LEU A 479 23.59 14.12 -17.66
N GLU A 480 23.58 14.07 -18.99
CA GLU A 480 24.49 14.91 -19.79
C GLU A 480 24.22 16.40 -19.55
N ARG A 481 25.28 17.20 -19.52
CA ARG A 481 25.21 18.67 -19.50
C ARG A 481 25.01 19.22 -20.90
N ILE A 482 24.63 20.49 -21.02
CA ILE A 482 24.57 21.20 -22.31
C ILE A 482 25.96 21.33 -22.97
N SER A 483 27.04 21.28 -22.18
CA SER A 483 28.42 21.16 -22.67
C SER A 483 28.71 19.82 -23.36
N ASP A 484 28.00 18.75 -22.98
CA ASP A 484 28.35 17.38 -23.36
C ASP A 484 27.66 16.97 -24.68
N GLY A 485 26.51 17.57 -25.01
CA GLY A 485 25.89 17.49 -26.34
C GLY A 485 24.36 17.53 -26.34
N ALA A 486 23.71 17.05 -25.29
CA ALA A 486 22.25 17.06 -25.18
C ALA A 486 21.71 18.49 -24.98
N LYS A 487 21.19 19.12 -26.04
CA LYS A 487 20.70 20.51 -26.03
C LYS A 487 19.17 20.66 -26.05
N THR A 488 18.44 19.64 -26.52
CA THR A 488 16.96 19.67 -26.67
C THR A 488 16.26 18.45 -26.05
N TRP A 489 17.00 17.61 -25.32
CA TRP A 489 16.49 16.46 -24.59
C TRP A 489 17.24 16.27 -23.26
N VAL A 490 16.61 15.58 -22.31
CA VAL A 490 17.28 15.03 -21.13
C VAL A 490 17.86 13.68 -21.52
N HIS A 491 19.18 13.61 -21.69
CA HIS A 491 19.87 12.31 -21.70
C HIS A 491 19.86 11.77 -20.26
N LEU A 492 19.35 10.56 -20.08
CA LEU A 492 19.33 9.85 -18.80
C LEU A 492 19.98 8.48 -19.01
N ASP A 493 21.08 8.19 -18.32
CA ASP A 493 21.80 6.92 -18.46
C ASP A 493 22.12 6.24 -17.11
N VAL A 494 22.43 4.94 -17.21
CA VAL A 494 22.92 4.09 -16.11
C VAL A 494 24.31 3.53 -16.41
N ARG A 495 25.13 4.25 -17.20
CA ARG A 495 26.42 3.75 -17.70
C ARG A 495 27.42 3.51 -16.56
N GLU A 496 27.36 4.32 -15.51
CA GLU A 496 28.22 4.24 -14.32
C GLU A 496 27.69 3.32 -13.21
N PHE A 497 26.56 2.64 -13.43
CA PHE A 497 26.16 1.54 -12.56
C PHE A 497 27.23 0.44 -12.61
N ASN A 498 27.57 -0.12 -11.45
CA ASN A 498 28.51 -1.24 -11.33
C ASN A 498 28.09 -2.42 -12.21
N LYS A 499 29.05 -3.24 -12.68
CA LYS A 499 28.78 -4.44 -13.51
C LYS A 499 27.71 -5.35 -12.89
N LYS A 500 27.64 -5.49 -11.56
CA LYS A 500 26.59 -6.27 -10.86
C LYS A 500 25.16 -5.75 -11.06
N TYR A 501 25.00 -4.46 -11.39
CA TYR A 501 23.72 -3.81 -11.68
C TYR A 501 23.45 -3.69 -13.20
N LYS A 502 24.32 -4.27 -14.03
CA LYS A 502 24.18 -4.38 -15.49
C LYS A 502 24.29 -5.85 -15.94
N ILE A 503 23.73 -6.75 -15.14
CA ILE A 503 23.55 -8.17 -15.49
C ILE A 503 22.30 -8.34 -16.39
N ASP A 504 22.31 -9.34 -17.26
CA ASP A 504 21.37 -9.37 -18.40
C ASP A 504 19.89 -9.52 -17.99
N LYS A 505 19.59 -10.11 -16.82
CA LYS A 505 18.22 -10.15 -16.25
C LYS A 505 17.64 -8.79 -15.83
N LEU A 506 18.42 -7.72 -15.90
CA LEU A 506 17.98 -6.34 -15.67
C LEU A 506 17.61 -5.60 -16.98
N PHE A 507 17.67 -6.28 -18.11
CA PHE A 507 17.29 -5.76 -19.43
C PHE A 507 16.09 -6.53 -19.99
N SER A 508 15.33 -5.90 -20.89
CA SER A 508 14.29 -6.62 -21.65
C SER A 508 14.01 -5.99 -23.01
N THR A 509 13.70 -6.86 -23.98
CA THR A 509 13.32 -6.52 -25.36
C THR A 509 11.80 -6.37 -25.55
N SER A 510 11.00 -6.54 -24.50
CA SER A 510 9.53 -6.43 -24.56
C SER A 510 8.99 -5.35 -23.61
N LYS A 511 7.90 -4.70 -24.02
CA LYS A 511 7.14 -3.73 -23.21
C LYS A 511 6.88 -4.25 -21.79
N ASP A 512 6.53 -5.52 -21.69
CA ASP A 512 5.99 -6.12 -20.47
C ASP A 512 7.08 -6.68 -19.56
N GLY A 513 8.19 -7.19 -20.12
CA GLY A 513 9.40 -7.46 -19.35
C GLY A 513 10.07 -6.18 -18.83
N LEU A 514 9.96 -5.06 -19.57
CA LEU A 514 10.40 -3.75 -19.09
C LEU A 514 9.54 -3.21 -17.95
N ASN A 515 8.21 -3.34 -18.03
CA ASN A 515 7.33 -3.10 -16.89
C ASN A 515 7.68 -4.04 -15.71
N GLY A 516 7.92 -5.32 -16.00
CA GLY A 516 7.82 -6.42 -15.05
C GLY A 516 6.40 -6.98 -15.00
N ASP A 517 6.28 -8.23 -14.59
CA ASP A 517 5.01 -8.88 -14.24
C ASP A 517 4.52 -8.39 -12.85
N TYR A 518 3.35 -8.81 -12.35
CA TYR A 518 2.89 -8.42 -11.01
C TYR A 518 3.72 -9.08 -9.91
N LEU A 519 3.84 -8.45 -8.74
CA LEU A 519 4.70 -8.96 -7.65
C LEU A 519 4.20 -10.31 -7.11
N ILE A 520 2.88 -10.52 -7.09
CA ILE A 520 2.31 -11.83 -6.76
C ILE A 520 2.67 -12.90 -7.80
N ASN A 521 2.74 -12.55 -9.09
CA ASN A 521 3.03 -13.50 -10.18
C ASN A 521 4.51 -13.92 -10.18
N LEU A 522 5.41 -12.95 -9.98
CA LEU A 522 6.86 -13.16 -9.88
C LEU A 522 7.26 -14.00 -8.65
N PHE A 523 6.54 -13.86 -7.54
CA PHE A 523 6.93 -14.42 -6.25
C PHE A 523 5.96 -15.46 -5.68
N LYS A 524 5.00 -15.96 -6.48
CA LYS A 524 4.06 -17.04 -6.12
C LYS A 524 4.69 -18.33 -5.58
N ALA A 525 5.99 -18.55 -5.83
CA ALA A 525 6.75 -19.71 -5.34
C ALA A 525 7.66 -19.39 -4.14
N ASP A 526 7.88 -18.12 -3.80
CA ASP A 526 8.63 -17.70 -2.63
C ASP A 526 7.66 -17.61 -1.44
N GLU A 527 7.72 -18.60 -0.54
CA GLU A 527 6.85 -18.71 0.64
C GLU A 527 6.95 -17.49 1.58
N LYS A 528 8.09 -16.79 1.60
CA LYS A 528 8.34 -15.61 2.44
C LYS A 528 7.74 -14.35 1.79
N ALA A 529 7.86 -14.22 0.47
CA ALA A 529 7.19 -13.17 -0.29
C ALA A 529 5.66 -13.36 -0.29
N ASN A 530 5.17 -14.57 -0.54
CA ASN A 530 3.76 -14.93 -0.55
C ASN A 530 3.02 -14.51 0.73
N LYS A 531 3.64 -14.68 1.89
CA LYS A 531 3.09 -14.24 3.17
C LYS A 531 2.84 -12.72 3.15
N ILE A 532 3.87 -11.93 2.82
CA ILE A 532 3.80 -10.46 2.73
C ILE A 532 2.77 -10.00 1.67
N LEU A 533 2.70 -10.71 0.54
CA LEU A 533 1.78 -10.44 -0.57
C LEU A 533 0.32 -10.77 -0.21
N GLY A 534 0.04 -11.90 0.45
CA GLY A 534 -1.29 -12.22 0.95
C GLY A 534 -1.80 -11.18 1.96
N CYS A 535 -0.91 -10.62 2.78
CA CYS A 535 -1.23 -9.51 3.67
C CYS A 535 -1.41 -8.14 2.97
N SER A 536 -1.29 -8.06 1.64
CA SER A 536 -1.65 -6.86 0.86
C SER A 536 -3.14 -6.78 0.49
N GLY A 537 -3.90 -7.86 0.70
CA GLY A 537 -5.30 -7.98 0.27
C GLY A 537 -5.50 -8.71 -1.07
N ILE A 538 -4.41 -9.15 -1.73
CA ILE A 538 -4.46 -10.09 -2.84
C ILE A 538 -4.76 -11.49 -2.27
N VAL A 539 -5.89 -12.07 -2.65
CA VAL A 539 -6.33 -13.39 -2.15
C VAL A 539 -5.46 -14.50 -2.74
N VAL A 540 -4.67 -15.15 -1.88
CA VAL A 540 -3.98 -16.40 -2.20
C VAL A 540 -4.88 -17.57 -1.83
N SER A 541 -5.76 -17.97 -2.75
CA SER A 541 -6.34 -19.31 -2.69
C SER A 541 -5.26 -20.34 -3.08
N PRO A 542 -5.03 -21.40 -2.29
CA PRO A 542 -3.94 -22.36 -2.52
C PRO A 542 -4.30 -23.34 -3.64
N ASN A 543 -4.38 -22.86 -4.88
CA ASN A 543 -4.59 -23.70 -6.06
C ASN A 543 -3.25 -23.99 -6.76
N LYS A 544 -3.01 -25.27 -7.11
CA LYS A 544 -1.76 -25.70 -7.74
C LYS A 544 -1.79 -25.30 -9.23
N ASN A 545 -0.83 -24.45 -9.64
CA ASN A 545 -0.85 -23.63 -10.86
C ASN A 545 -1.97 -22.59 -10.87
N PRO A 546 -1.60 -21.30 -11.06
CA PRO A 546 -1.51 -20.79 -12.44
C PRO A 546 -0.19 -20.03 -12.75
N ASN A 547 0.14 -19.88 -14.04
CA ASN A 547 1.18 -18.96 -14.54
C ASN A 547 0.51 -17.69 -15.07
N LEU A 548 0.99 -16.52 -14.65
CA LEU A 548 0.26 -15.24 -14.79
C LEU A 548 1.08 -14.15 -15.51
N ASN A 549 1.63 -14.43 -16.70
CA ASN A 549 1.87 -13.34 -17.66
C ASN A 549 0.52 -13.00 -18.37
N ASP A 550 0.56 -12.39 -19.56
CA ASP A 550 -0.55 -12.51 -20.55
C ASP A 550 -0.88 -14.00 -20.91
N SER A 551 -0.17 -14.97 -20.33
CA SER A 551 -0.38 -16.43 -20.35
C SER A 551 -1.56 -16.92 -19.47
N SER A 552 -2.54 -16.07 -19.17
CA SER A 552 -3.58 -16.38 -18.18
C SER A 552 -4.94 -15.82 -18.57
N LEU A 553 -5.98 -16.63 -18.36
CA LEU A 553 -7.35 -16.22 -18.65
C LEU A 553 -7.85 -15.12 -17.70
N GLU A 554 -7.42 -15.13 -16.45
CA GLU A 554 -7.85 -14.14 -15.44
C GLU A 554 -7.26 -12.74 -15.74
N ASP A 555 -6.04 -12.69 -16.28
CA ASP A 555 -5.42 -11.45 -16.75
C ASP A 555 -6.08 -10.89 -18.01
N LEU A 556 -6.56 -11.77 -18.90
CA LEU A 556 -7.34 -11.38 -20.07
C LEU A 556 -8.76 -10.93 -19.68
N ILE A 557 -9.40 -11.58 -18.71
CA ILE A 557 -10.66 -11.15 -18.09
C ILE A 557 -10.51 -9.76 -17.45
N ARG A 558 -9.40 -9.51 -16.73
CA ARG A 558 -9.11 -8.21 -16.12
C ARG A 558 -8.79 -7.11 -17.14
N GLN A 559 -8.15 -7.47 -18.25
CA GLN A 559 -8.00 -6.58 -19.40
C GLN A 559 -9.37 -6.26 -20.03
N LEU A 560 -10.24 -7.26 -20.20
CA LEU A 560 -11.57 -7.12 -20.79
C LEU A 560 -12.44 -6.13 -19.98
N GLY A 561 -12.47 -6.27 -18.66
CA GLY A 561 -13.16 -5.30 -17.78
C GLY A 561 -12.56 -3.88 -17.86
N SER A 562 -11.24 -3.79 -17.99
CA SER A 562 -10.56 -2.49 -18.10
C SER A 562 -10.90 -1.77 -19.41
N VAL A 563 -10.99 -2.47 -20.55
CA VAL A 563 -11.41 -1.87 -21.83
C VAL A 563 -12.92 -1.61 -21.89
N ILE A 564 -13.76 -2.44 -21.28
CA ILE A 564 -15.21 -2.20 -21.14
C ILE A 564 -15.47 -0.91 -20.34
N SER A 565 -14.74 -0.68 -19.26
CA SER A 565 -14.86 0.55 -18.46
C SER A 565 -14.29 1.81 -19.13
N HIS A 566 -13.70 1.69 -20.33
CA HIS A 566 -13.02 2.79 -20.98
C HIS A 566 -14.00 3.88 -21.42
N GLY A 567 -14.01 4.98 -20.67
CA GLY A 567 -14.91 6.11 -20.88
C GLY A 567 -16.01 6.22 -19.81
N GLU A 568 -16.29 5.16 -19.06
CA GLU A 568 -17.39 5.12 -18.08
C GLU A 568 -17.06 5.87 -16.78
N GLY A 569 -15.78 5.91 -16.39
CA GLY A 569 -15.29 6.73 -15.27
C GLY A 569 -14.33 6.01 -14.33
N ASN A 570 -14.60 6.09 -13.03
CA ASN A 570 -13.85 5.45 -11.95
C ASN A 570 -14.81 4.75 -10.96
N TYR A 571 -14.28 4.10 -9.91
CA TYR A 571 -15.09 3.31 -8.96
C TYR A 571 -16.13 4.12 -8.15
N GLU A 572 -16.08 5.44 -8.14
CA GLU A 572 -17.08 6.32 -7.50
C GLU A 572 -18.19 6.77 -8.47
N SER A 573 -18.03 6.55 -9.77
CA SER A 573 -18.91 7.12 -10.80
C SER A 573 -20.34 6.62 -10.68
N TYR A 574 -21.31 7.48 -10.97
CA TYR A 574 -22.70 7.06 -11.04
C TYR A 574 -23.53 7.99 -11.92
N ASN A 575 -24.72 7.53 -12.29
CA ASN A 575 -25.77 8.37 -12.85
C ASN A 575 -27.12 8.09 -12.16
N THR A 576 -28.08 9.01 -12.32
CA THR A 576 -29.38 8.98 -11.62
C THR A 576 -30.48 8.24 -12.37
N GLY A 577 -30.23 7.80 -13.61
CA GLY A 577 -31.23 7.16 -14.47
C GLY A 577 -32.38 8.10 -14.87
N THR A 578 -33.47 7.52 -15.36
CA THR A 578 -34.58 8.23 -16.04
C THR A 578 -35.87 8.35 -15.22
N LYS A 579 -35.93 7.81 -13.99
CA LYS A 579 -37.15 7.74 -13.16
C LYS A 579 -37.76 9.14 -12.98
N ASN A 580 -38.97 9.33 -13.53
CA ASN A 580 -39.71 10.60 -13.62
C ASN A 580 -38.93 11.80 -14.22
N VAL A 581 -37.86 11.56 -14.98
CA VAL A 581 -37.14 12.62 -15.72
C VAL A 581 -37.87 12.88 -17.04
N LYS A 582 -38.19 14.15 -17.32
CA LYS A 582 -38.95 14.53 -18.52
C LYS A 582 -38.19 14.16 -19.80
N GLY A 583 -38.80 13.31 -20.63
CA GLY A 583 -38.30 12.96 -21.96
C GLY A 583 -37.22 11.88 -21.99
N ASP A 584 -37.32 10.85 -21.13
CA ASP A 584 -36.50 9.63 -21.19
C ASP A 584 -34.97 9.84 -21.14
N LYS A 585 -34.52 10.96 -20.57
CA LYS A 585 -33.11 11.30 -20.40
C LYS A 585 -32.63 10.96 -18.99
N VAL A 586 -31.35 10.60 -18.86
CA VAL A 586 -30.70 10.45 -17.56
C VAL A 586 -30.62 11.83 -16.90
N GLY A 587 -31.12 11.96 -15.67
CA GLY A 587 -31.21 13.26 -14.99
C GLY A 587 -29.85 13.90 -14.73
N TYR A 588 -28.92 13.14 -14.15
CA TYR A 588 -27.53 13.57 -13.90
C TYR A 588 -26.56 12.39 -14.06
N SER A 589 -25.33 12.70 -14.47
CA SER A 589 -24.22 11.75 -14.54
C SER A 589 -22.95 12.36 -13.96
N PHE A 590 -22.23 11.58 -13.14
CA PHE A 590 -21.07 12.01 -12.37
C PHE A 590 -19.91 11.04 -12.63
N LYS A 591 -19.00 11.45 -13.53
CA LYS A 591 -17.88 10.62 -13.98
C LYS A 591 -16.70 10.56 -13.00
N ASN A 592 -16.57 11.53 -12.07
CA ASN A 592 -15.55 11.55 -11.02
C ASN A 592 -16.05 12.26 -9.73
N PRO A 593 -17.07 11.73 -9.02
CA PRO A 593 -17.56 12.34 -7.78
C PRO A 593 -16.59 12.09 -6.60
N GLY A 594 -16.95 12.63 -5.43
CA GLY A 594 -16.13 12.56 -4.22
C GLY A 594 -15.89 11.13 -3.73
N LYS A 595 -14.79 10.91 -3.01
CA LYS A 595 -14.41 9.58 -2.52
C LYS A 595 -15.41 9.05 -1.48
N GLY A 596 -15.81 7.79 -1.62
CA GLY A 596 -16.87 7.16 -0.82
C GLY A 596 -18.30 7.43 -1.32
N THR A 597 -18.48 8.08 -2.48
CA THR A 597 -19.82 8.27 -3.06
C THR A 597 -20.46 6.93 -3.42
N VAL A 598 -19.66 5.98 -3.92
CA VAL A 598 -20.05 4.58 -4.12
C VAL A 598 -19.22 3.67 -3.21
N THR A 599 -17.89 3.84 -3.16
CA THR A 599 -17.00 2.81 -2.56
C THR A 599 -17.02 2.71 -1.03
N SER A 600 -17.87 3.48 -0.33
CA SER A 600 -18.08 3.34 1.12
C SER A 600 -19.48 2.85 1.49
N LYS A 601 -20.30 2.47 0.50
CA LYS A 601 -21.68 2.01 0.70
C LYS A 601 -21.74 0.50 0.56
N ARG A 602 -22.64 -0.16 1.30
CA ARG A 602 -23.00 -1.55 1.01
C ARG A 602 -23.81 -1.62 -0.27
N ILE A 603 -23.74 -2.75 -0.98
CA ILE A 603 -24.53 -2.99 -2.21
C ILE A 603 -26.02 -2.73 -1.95
N GLN A 604 -26.57 -3.21 -0.82
CA GLN A 604 -27.94 -2.94 -0.43
C GLN A 604 -28.23 -1.44 -0.28
N GLN A 605 -27.33 -0.66 0.34
CA GLN A 605 -27.49 0.80 0.50
C GLN A 605 -27.46 1.58 -0.82
N ILE A 606 -26.96 0.98 -1.91
CA ILE A 606 -27.03 1.53 -3.26
C ILE A 606 -28.42 1.22 -3.87
N ILE A 607 -28.91 -0.01 -3.67
CA ILE A 607 -30.25 -0.44 -4.07
C ILE A 607 -31.33 0.41 -3.36
N ASP A 608 -31.31 0.47 -2.02
CA ASP A 608 -32.26 1.24 -1.21
C ASP A 608 -32.31 2.72 -1.65
N ASN A 609 -31.13 3.30 -1.94
CA ASN A 609 -31.00 4.66 -2.44
C ASN A 609 -31.62 4.83 -3.84
N ALA A 610 -31.35 3.90 -4.76
CA ALA A 610 -31.86 3.94 -6.12
C ALA A 610 -33.37 3.74 -6.20
N GLU A 611 -33.96 2.99 -5.27
CA GLU A 611 -35.41 2.76 -5.20
C GLU A 611 -36.14 3.93 -4.55
N ALA A 612 -35.67 4.41 -3.40
CA ALA A 612 -36.31 5.48 -2.63
C ALA A 612 -36.32 6.85 -3.35
N LYS A 613 -35.43 7.06 -4.33
CA LYS A 613 -35.20 8.38 -4.95
C LYS A 613 -35.70 8.50 -6.37
N ASP A 614 -35.77 9.75 -6.82
CA ASP A 614 -36.16 10.15 -8.15
C ASP A 614 -34.95 10.36 -9.09
N GLY A 615 -35.13 10.25 -10.41
CA GLY A 615 -34.06 10.53 -11.37
C GLY A 615 -33.63 12.00 -11.40
N ASN A 616 -34.52 12.91 -10.94
CA ASN A 616 -34.21 14.32 -10.74
C ASN A 616 -33.51 14.60 -9.38
N ASP A 617 -33.38 13.62 -8.47
CA ASP A 617 -32.48 13.74 -7.32
C ASP A 617 -31.04 13.42 -7.74
N LYS A 618 -30.16 14.43 -7.68
CA LYS A 618 -28.71 14.30 -7.90
C LYS A 618 -28.07 13.19 -7.08
N ASN A 619 -28.65 12.82 -5.93
CA ASN A 619 -28.11 11.82 -5.00
C ASN A 619 -28.65 10.39 -5.24
N ARG A 620 -29.31 10.12 -6.38
CA ARG A 620 -29.80 8.78 -6.78
C ARG A 620 -28.69 7.96 -7.45
N LEU A 621 -28.39 6.79 -6.91
CA LEU A 621 -27.32 5.90 -7.36
C LEU A 621 -27.84 4.80 -8.31
N PHE A 622 -28.42 5.18 -9.45
CA PHE A 622 -29.11 4.23 -10.34
C PHE A 622 -28.17 3.22 -11.01
N ALA A 623 -27.08 3.71 -11.60
CA ALA A 623 -26.02 2.93 -12.21
C ALA A 623 -24.69 3.42 -11.65
N THR A 624 -23.81 2.51 -11.23
CA THR A 624 -22.73 2.81 -10.29
C THR A 624 -21.41 2.12 -10.59
N GLY A 625 -20.32 2.75 -10.14
CA GLY A 625 -18.97 2.21 -10.20
C GLY A 625 -18.31 2.27 -11.58
N LYS A 626 -17.12 1.66 -11.65
CA LYS A 626 -16.28 1.53 -12.85
C LYS A 626 -17.04 0.95 -14.06
N TYR A 627 -18.02 0.10 -13.80
CA TYR A 627 -18.78 -0.68 -14.78
C TYR A 627 -20.18 -0.15 -15.06
N GLN A 628 -20.58 0.98 -14.44
CA GLN A 628 -21.93 1.55 -14.48
C GLN A 628 -23.04 0.51 -14.18
N THR A 629 -22.77 -0.39 -13.24
CA THR A 629 -23.67 -1.47 -12.83
C THR A 629 -24.98 -0.89 -12.29
N THR A 630 -26.10 -1.22 -12.94
CA THR A 630 -27.44 -0.78 -12.49
C THR A 630 -27.83 -1.46 -11.18
N TYR A 631 -28.61 -0.78 -10.35
CA TYR A 631 -29.10 -1.37 -9.10
C TYR A 631 -29.97 -2.61 -9.34
N TYR A 632 -30.73 -2.67 -10.45
CA TYR A 632 -31.44 -3.87 -10.89
C TYR A 632 -30.49 -5.05 -11.14
N THR A 633 -29.33 -4.78 -11.77
CA THR A 633 -28.29 -5.80 -11.97
C THR A 633 -27.65 -6.21 -10.64
N LEU A 634 -27.50 -5.30 -9.68
CA LEU A 634 -27.07 -5.67 -8.32
C LEU A 634 -28.11 -6.55 -7.60
N GLN A 635 -29.41 -6.23 -7.69
CA GLN A 635 -30.49 -7.08 -7.17
C GLN A 635 -30.51 -8.47 -7.82
N GLU A 636 -30.28 -8.54 -9.13
CA GLU A 636 -30.18 -9.79 -9.89
C GLU A 636 -28.99 -10.65 -9.40
N GLY A 637 -27.82 -10.05 -9.17
CA GLY A 637 -26.65 -10.76 -8.64
C GLY A 637 -26.85 -11.29 -7.21
N ILE A 638 -27.59 -10.55 -6.37
CA ILE A 638 -28.02 -11.05 -5.05
C ILE A 638 -28.98 -12.23 -5.21
N LYS A 639 -30.00 -12.11 -6.07
CA LYS A 639 -30.98 -13.18 -6.32
C LYS A 639 -30.36 -14.44 -6.89
N GLN A 640 -29.27 -14.32 -7.66
CA GLN A 640 -28.49 -15.44 -8.21
C GLN A 640 -27.39 -15.95 -7.25
N GLY A 641 -27.26 -15.37 -6.05
CA GLY A 641 -26.34 -15.86 -5.01
C GLY A 641 -24.86 -15.49 -5.20
N TYR A 642 -24.52 -14.59 -6.12
CA TYR A 642 -23.13 -14.14 -6.32
C TYR A 642 -22.61 -13.27 -5.17
N PHE A 643 -23.50 -12.59 -4.43
CA PHE A 643 -23.18 -11.75 -3.28
C PHE A 643 -24.44 -11.54 -2.42
N THR A 644 -24.27 -11.16 -1.14
CA THR A 644 -25.39 -11.05 -0.18
C THR A 644 -26.09 -9.69 -0.18
N GLY A 645 -25.49 -8.67 -0.80
CA GLY A 645 -25.91 -7.28 -0.68
C GLY A 645 -25.31 -6.57 0.55
N SER A 646 -24.77 -7.33 1.51
CA SER A 646 -24.13 -6.78 2.70
C SER A 646 -22.69 -6.29 2.45
N GLU A 647 -22.07 -6.68 1.33
CA GLU A 647 -20.71 -6.33 0.95
C GLU A 647 -20.60 -4.82 0.69
N VAL A 648 -19.46 -4.20 1.04
CA VAL A 648 -19.16 -2.82 0.64
C VAL A 648 -18.81 -2.83 -0.85
N TYR A 649 -19.46 -1.97 -1.65
CA TYR A 649 -19.24 -1.90 -3.10
C TYR A 649 -17.98 -1.10 -3.46
N ASP A 650 -16.87 -1.46 -2.83
CA ASP A 650 -15.56 -0.86 -3.06
C ASP A 650 -14.93 -1.29 -4.40
N ALA A 651 -13.70 -0.84 -4.66
CA ALA A 651 -13.01 -1.16 -5.91
C ALA A 651 -12.82 -2.67 -6.11
N ASN A 652 -12.50 -3.42 -5.05
CA ASN A 652 -12.29 -4.88 -5.15
C ASN A 652 -13.63 -5.58 -5.40
N MET A 653 -14.69 -5.16 -4.71
CA MET A 653 -16.04 -5.72 -4.91
C MET A 653 -16.58 -5.41 -6.30
N GLN A 654 -16.31 -4.21 -6.85
CA GLN A 654 -16.68 -3.86 -8.23
C GLN A 654 -15.95 -4.72 -9.26
N GLU A 655 -14.65 -5.00 -9.05
CA GLU A 655 -13.92 -5.94 -9.89
C GLU A 655 -14.43 -7.37 -9.75
N GLN A 656 -14.79 -7.82 -8.54
CA GLN A 656 -15.36 -9.15 -8.32
C GLN A 656 -16.71 -9.31 -9.03
N VAL A 657 -17.63 -8.35 -8.84
CA VAL A 657 -18.93 -8.32 -9.51
C VAL A 657 -18.78 -8.37 -11.04
N PHE A 658 -17.79 -7.69 -11.62
CA PHE A 658 -17.50 -7.83 -13.05
C PHE A 658 -17.03 -9.25 -13.43
N ARG A 659 -15.99 -9.78 -12.78
CA ARG A 659 -15.35 -11.06 -13.17
C ARG A 659 -16.22 -12.28 -12.89
N GLU A 660 -17.03 -12.26 -11.84
CA GLU A 660 -17.84 -13.41 -11.41
C GLU A 660 -19.28 -13.35 -11.93
N PHE A 661 -19.91 -12.17 -11.92
CA PHE A 661 -21.33 -12.02 -12.25
C PHE A 661 -21.58 -11.37 -13.62
N LEU A 662 -21.05 -10.18 -13.92
CA LEU A 662 -21.42 -9.45 -15.16
C LEU A 662 -21.05 -10.20 -16.44
N ILE A 663 -19.88 -10.87 -16.48
CA ILE A 663 -19.53 -11.78 -17.58
C ILE A 663 -20.50 -12.96 -17.67
N SER A 664 -20.97 -13.48 -16.54
CA SER A 664 -21.83 -14.68 -16.45
C SER A 664 -23.29 -14.43 -16.87
N LYS A 665 -23.77 -13.18 -16.77
CA LYS A 665 -25.13 -12.78 -17.20
C LYS A 665 -25.44 -13.11 -18.67
N ARG A 666 -24.42 -13.14 -19.52
CA ARG A 666 -24.54 -13.32 -20.97
C ARG A 666 -23.92 -14.66 -21.36
N THR A 667 -24.77 -15.62 -21.73
CA THR A 667 -24.37 -17.02 -21.85
C THR A 667 -23.27 -17.24 -22.89
N LYS A 668 -23.31 -16.58 -24.06
CA LYS A 668 -22.30 -16.77 -25.11
C LYS A 668 -21.01 -16.05 -24.75
N LEU A 669 -21.09 -14.83 -24.21
CA LEU A 669 -19.91 -14.14 -23.67
C LEU A 669 -19.24 -14.97 -22.56
N SER A 670 -20.00 -15.49 -21.60
CA SER A 670 -19.45 -16.33 -20.53
C SER A 670 -18.87 -17.64 -21.05
N GLN A 671 -19.47 -18.27 -22.06
CA GLN A 671 -18.95 -19.49 -22.69
C GLN A 671 -17.66 -19.21 -23.48
N PHE A 672 -17.62 -18.13 -24.25
CA PHE A 672 -16.46 -17.72 -25.02
C PHE A 672 -15.31 -17.31 -24.10
N VAL A 673 -15.59 -16.49 -23.10
CA VAL A 673 -14.60 -16.02 -22.14
C VAL A 673 -14.11 -17.16 -21.25
N ARG A 674 -14.98 -17.93 -20.59
CA ARG A 674 -14.53 -18.94 -19.62
C ARG A 674 -14.08 -20.27 -20.23
N LYS A 675 -14.52 -20.59 -21.46
CA LYS A 675 -14.35 -21.93 -22.06
C LYS A 675 -13.93 -21.94 -23.54
N GLY A 676 -13.74 -20.78 -24.18
CA GLY A 676 -13.44 -20.69 -25.62
C GLY A 676 -14.59 -21.09 -26.56
N ILE A 677 -15.80 -21.33 -26.02
CA ILE A 677 -16.95 -21.85 -26.77
C ILE A 677 -17.73 -20.70 -27.43
N GLY A 678 -18.03 -20.82 -28.73
CA GLY A 678 -18.79 -19.84 -29.51
C GLY A 678 -17.91 -18.98 -30.41
N SER A 679 -18.47 -17.92 -31.00
CA SER A 679 -17.75 -17.02 -31.91
C SER A 679 -17.42 -15.66 -31.28
N LEU A 680 -16.38 -15.00 -31.80
CA LEU A 680 -16.04 -13.61 -31.45
C LEU A 680 -17.23 -12.65 -31.69
N ARG A 681 -18.01 -12.91 -32.75
CA ARG A 681 -19.20 -12.12 -33.11
C ARG A 681 -20.35 -12.30 -32.12
N ASP A 682 -20.54 -13.52 -31.63
CA ASP A 682 -21.50 -13.82 -30.56
C ASP A 682 -21.08 -13.15 -29.25
N ALA A 683 -19.80 -13.25 -28.87
CA ALA A 683 -19.27 -12.63 -27.66
C ALA A 683 -19.36 -11.09 -27.72
N GLN A 684 -19.08 -10.48 -28.88
CA GLN A 684 -19.31 -9.04 -29.10
C GLN A 684 -20.79 -8.66 -28.97
N TYR A 685 -21.70 -9.47 -29.55
CA TYR A 685 -23.13 -9.20 -29.49
C TYR A 685 -23.68 -9.27 -28.06
N ASP A 686 -23.33 -10.34 -27.33
CA ASP A 686 -23.64 -10.50 -25.91
C ASP A 686 -23.05 -9.34 -25.06
N ALA A 687 -21.82 -8.90 -25.34
CA ALA A 687 -21.21 -7.75 -24.67
C ALA A 687 -21.94 -6.43 -24.96
N ALA A 688 -22.35 -6.18 -26.21
CA ALA A 688 -23.14 -5.01 -26.59
C ALA A 688 -24.53 -4.96 -25.92
N GLN A 689 -25.04 -6.10 -25.45
CA GLN A 689 -26.29 -6.18 -24.69
C GLN A 689 -26.14 -5.76 -23.20
N GLU A 690 -24.95 -5.82 -22.61
CA GLU A 690 -24.69 -5.29 -21.26
C GLU A 690 -24.08 -3.88 -21.30
N TRP A 691 -23.15 -3.59 -22.21
CA TRP A 691 -22.41 -2.33 -22.26
C TRP A 691 -22.69 -1.57 -23.55
N ALA A 692 -23.47 -0.49 -23.42
CA ALA A 692 -23.94 0.32 -24.55
C ALA A 692 -22.80 0.97 -25.37
N SER A 693 -21.59 1.09 -24.81
CA SER A 693 -20.38 1.58 -25.47
C SER A 693 -19.80 0.60 -26.51
N VAL A 694 -20.19 -0.69 -26.47
CA VAL A 694 -19.82 -1.72 -27.46
C VAL A 694 -20.87 -1.79 -28.57
N ALA A 695 -20.43 -1.70 -29.83
CA ALA A 695 -21.33 -1.76 -30.98
C ALA A 695 -21.83 -3.18 -31.27
N VAL A 696 -23.08 -3.31 -31.71
CA VAL A 696 -23.66 -4.55 -32.21
C VAL A 696 -23.05 -4.91 -33.57
N PRO A 697 -22.58 -6.15 -33.78
CA PRO A 697 -22.03 -6.58 -35.06
C PRO A 697 -22.98 -6.32 -36.24
N LYS A 698 -22.40 -5.93 -37.40
CA LYS A 698 -23.15 -5.72 -38.65
C LYS A 698 -24.07 -6.91 -38.96
N GLY A 699 -25.30 -6.65 -39.35
CA GLY A 699 -26.29 -7.67 -39.69
C GLY A 699 -27.02 -8.32 -38.51
N LEU A 700 -26.72 -7.96 -37.25
CA LEU A 700 -27.49 -8.40 -36.08
C LEU A 700 -28.51 -7.34 -35.63
N PRO A 701 -29.64 -7.73 -35.02
CA PRO A 701 -30.68 -6.80 -34.59
C PRO A 701 -30.28 -6.01 -33.33
N LEU A 702 -30.77 -4.77 -33.25
CA LEU A 702 -30.76 -3.94 -32.06
C LEU A 702 -32.01 -4.24 -31.21
N LYS A 703 -32.09 -3.71 -29.97
CA LYS A 703 -33.26 -3.88 -29.09
C LYS A 703 -34.59 -3.37 -29.71
N ASN A 704 -34.51 -2.50 -30.71
CA ASN A 704 -35.65 -1.95 -31.45
C ASN A 704 -35.98 -2.72 -32.76
N GLY A 705 -35.38 -3.88 -32.99
CA GLY A 705 -35.60 -4.72 -34.18
C GLY A 705 -34.88 -4.27 -35.45
N LYS A 706 -34.33 -3.05 -35.51
CA LYS A 706 -33.53 -2.59 -36.67
C LYS A 706 -32.21 -3.36 -36.73
N ILE A 707 -31.68 -3.52 -37.93
CA ILE A 707 -30.40 -4.18 -38.17
C ILE A 707 -29.23 -3.21 -37.96
N SER A 708 -28.17 -3.65 -37.28
CA SER A 708 -26.92 -2.90 -37.13
C SER A 708 -26.10 -2.86 -38.43
N ASP A 709 -25.48 -1.73 -38.70
CA ASP A 709 -24.42 -1.55 -39.71
C ASP A 709 -23.03 -1.95 -39.20
N GLY A 710 -22.88 -2.17 -37.88
CA GLY A 710 -21.63 -2.45 -37.19
C GLY A 710 -21.19 -1.36 -36.20
N ASN A 711 -21.83 -0.18 -36.23
CA ASN A 711 -21.41 1.00 -35.47
C ASN A 711 -22.45 1.50 -34.45
N LYS A 712 -23.56 0.76 -34.25
CA LYS A 712 -24.71 1.14 -33.42
C LYS A 712 -24.75 0.38 -32.09
N SER A 713 -25.24 1.05 -31.05
CA SER A 713 -25.43 0.41 -29.74
C SER A 713 -26.62 -0.56 -29.77
N TYR A 714 -26.64 -1.60 -28.93
CA TYR A 714 -27.84 -2.43 -28.78
C TYR A 714 -29.05 -1.61 -28.31
N TYR A 715 -28.81 -0.49 -27.62
CA TYR A 715 -29.80 0.43 -27.05
C TYR A 715 -30.03 1.71 -27.86
N GLU A 716 -29.62 1.72 -29.13
CA GLU A 716 -29.72 2.87 -30.06
C GLU A 716 -31.15 3.47 -30.11
N LYS A 717 -31.24 4.78 -29.86
CA LYS A 717 -32.45 5.59 -30.06
C LYS A 717 -32.04 6.88 -30.80
N PRO A 718 -32.92 7.50 -31.61
CA PRO A 718 -32.62 8.81 -32.22
C PRO A 718 -32.20 9.85 -31.16
N GLY A 719 -30.93 10.28 -31.21
CA GLY A 719 -30.36 11.24 -30.26
C GLY A 719 -29.98 10.69 -28.87
N GLN A 720 -29.88 9.37 -28.68
CA GLN A 720 -29.39 8.76 -27.42
C GLN A 720 -28.62 7.45 -27.66
N ASN A 721 -27.66 7.16 -26.78
CA ASN A 721 -26.97 5.86 -26.65
C ASN A 721 -26.25 5.37 -27.92
N SER A 722 -25.25 6.12 -28.39
CA SER A 722 -24.29 5.67 -29.40
C SER A 722 -23.17 4.80 -28.80
N SER A 723 -22.77 3.73 -29.47
CA SER A 723 -21.53 3.00 -29.18
C SER A 723 -20.28 3.78 -29.61
N SER A 724 -19.11 3.47 -29.03
CA SER A 724 -17.82 4.02 -29.45
C SER A 724 -17.08 3.02 -30.36
N PRO A 725 -16.62 3.44 -31.55
CA PRO A 725 -15.73 2.62 -32.38
C PRO A 725 -14.45 2.21 -31.65
N GLU A 726 -13.88 3.10 -30.83
CA GLU A 726 -12.65 2.88 -30.07
C GLU A 726 -12.86 1.85 -28.96
N SER A 727 -13.90 2.00 -28.13
CA SER A 727 -14.23 1.02 -27.08
C SER A 727 -14.61 -0.34 -27.68
N THR A 728 -15.35 -0.36 -28.80
CA THR A 728 -15.65 -1.59 -29.53
C THR A 728 -14.37 -2.29 -30.03
N LYS A 729 -13.45 -1.54 -30.63
CA LYS A 729 -12.15 -2.05 -31.10
C LYS A 729 -11.30 -2.62 -29.95
N MET A 730 -11.19 -1.90 -28.82
CA MET A 730 -10.44 -2.38 -27.66
C MET A 730 -11.07 -3.64 -27.03
N VAL A 731 -12.40 -3.74 -26.98
CA VAL A 731 -13.10 -4.95 -26.52
C VAL A 731 -12.83 -6.13 -27.45
N LEU A 732 -12.89 -5.92 -28.76
CA LEU A 732 -12.56 -6.95 -29.76
C LEU A 732 -11.11 -7.42 -29.66
N GLU A 733 -10.14 -6.51 -29.53
CA GLU A 733 -8.72 -6.86 -29.35
C GLU A 733 -8.48 -7.79 -28.15
N ILE A 734 -9.19 -7.60 -27.03
CA ILE A 734 -9.09 -8.50 -25.87
C ILE A 734 -9.85 -9.81 -26.09
N LEU A 735 -11.04 -9.78 -26.69
CA LEU A 735 -11.78 -11.01 -27.04
C LEU A 735 -10.98 -11.87 -28.05
N GLU A 736 -10.22 -11.27 -28.96
CA GLU A 736 -9.27 -11.96 -29.85
C GLU A 736 -8.04 -12.54 -29.12
N LYS A 737 -7.55 -11.90 -28.04
CA LYS A 737 -6.54 -12.50 -27.18
C LYS A 737 -7.11 -13.72 -26.45
N ILE A 738 -8.33 -13.62 -25.92
CA ILE A 738 -9.05 -14.71 -25.24
C ILE A 738 -9.27 -15.89 -26.20
N HIS A 739 -9.66 -15.61 -27.45
CA HIS A 739 -9.84 -16.64 -28.47
C HIS A 739 -8.53 -17.37 -28.83
N ARG A 740 -7.40 -16.64 -28.84
CA ARG A 740 -6.06 -17.23 -29.02
C ARG A 740 -5.64 -18.05 -27.80
N PHE A 741 -5.81 -17.53 -26.59
CA PHE A 741 -5.52 -18.26 -25.35
C PHE A 741 -6.20 -19.64 -25.32
N HIS A 742 -7.50 -19.73 -25.65
CA HIS A 742 -8.24 -21.00 -25.71
C HIS A 742 -7.93 -21.88 -26.94
N LYS A 743 -7.16 -21.39 -27.92
CA LYS A 743 -6.68 -22.17 -29.08
C LYS A 743 -5.25 -22.67 -28.91
N ASP A 744 -4.41 -21.85 -28.28
CA ASP A 744 -2.99 -22.10 -28.09
C ASP A 744 -2.74 -23.01 -26.86
N GLY A 745 -3.64 -22.98 -25.88
CA GLY A 745 -3.64 -23.87 -24.71
C GLY A 745 -4.47 -25.15 -24.92
N LYS A 746 -3.83 -26.19 -25.44
CA LYS A 746 -4.34 -27.59 -25.40
C LYS A 746 -4.25 -28.19 -23.99
#